data_AF-A0A5A8EHD5-F1
#
_entry.id   AF-A0A5A8EHD5-F1
#
_cell.length_a   1.000
_cell.length_b   1.000
_cell.length_c   1.000
_cell.angle_alpha   90.00
_cell.angle_beta   90.00
_cell.angle_gamma   90.00
#
_symmetry.space_group_name_H-M   'P 1'
#
loop_
_entity.id
_entity.type
_entity.pdbx_description
1 polymer ?
#
loop_
_entity_poly.entity_id
_entity_poly.type
_entity_poly.pdbx_seq_one_letter_code
_entity_poly.pdbx_strand_id
1 'polypeptide(L)'
;MRRCPRDVAWSDVTLPDGTAHNVAECSNRGTCDYTTGKCACDALFEGKACQRLKCAEDCGDAGICQSLHTRSEELEASEGLFHYWSPWDAEKVFGCSCDQGHAGYACQHLACSRGTDPMTEAQAWPTIVLRCDYDPQSSPDVAFRLSRGGKHSGIVRASSTAHDLRQQLEAMPGLGRVEVRIDSKSGNLSTVCGAPQGNGKSEGVVVIGLRDRPRDSPPLLLKHADGRQLDGTLANKIVTATRGEGLVRGGDSDAYVVVSNTGTVESVPCSGRGFCEETGQCMCAEGFGSSDGHGASGSRPDCGFAIGGKDQVAACPRSTLHSEVPCSGHGRCTGMPSWRCECDDGWMGPDCSIRGCPWGRSWFDVPVIGPNVAHQPSECSDMGTCDRLTGQCDCREGFGGSACEVMECPGTRATEEAGRVADKEGRKQVAAPCSGHGQCLTMRRLADFATDNGVPVSVAYGEDRGDPHQWDSTSVRGCKCDDGWEGHDCGRRSCPRGNDPANDGSPGSGQNNEEQSLQCIFVSGNPAFRLAFRGESSQLIPHTASEAQVKGALEAMGTIGRVEVSFGGAAQACTTGDGTAIVIHFETEHGDLPNVTAVSQDDLTAGVLKINATATELVRGTTETAECNDRGLCDYGMGQCVCFPGWGSSDGTNRPGVTGDCGYRVPYSLPKDRQAAWLRRRRQVGMEE
;
A
#
# COMPACT_ATOMS: atom_id res chain seq x y z
N MET A 1 -26.88 1.32 -19.11
CA MET A 1 -25.64 1.89 -18.55
C MET A 1 -24.44 1.07 -18.99
N ARG A 2 -23.26 1.67 -19.02
CA ARG A 2 -21.98 0.99 -19.26
C ARG A 2 -21.30 0.70 -17.93
N ARG A 3 -20.55 -0.39 -17.84
CA ARG A 3 -19.75 -0.73 -16.66
C ARG A 3 -18.43 0.00 -16.71
N CYS A 4 -17.96 0.52 -15.58
CA CYS A 4 -16.61 1.06 -15.52
C CYS A 4 -15.56 -0.04 -15.31
N PRO A 5 -14.30 0.25 -15.65
CA PRO A 5 -13.18 -0.61 -15.32
C PRO A 5 -13.08 -0.87 -13.81
N ARG A 6 -12.65 -2.09 -13.48
CA ARG A 6 -12.38 -2.52 -12.10
C ARG A 6 -10.93 -2.99 -12.01
N ASP A 7 -10.30 -2.74 -10.88
CA ASP A 7 -8.96 -3.19 -10.52
C ASP A 7 -8.89 -3.27 -8.98
N VAL A 8 -7.79 -3.75 -8.40
CA VAL A 8 -7.67 -3.85 -6.94
C VAL A 8 -7.81 -2.47 -6.30
N ALA A 9 -8.55 -2.40 -5.20
CA ALA A 9 -8.85 -1.16 -4.50
C ALA A 9 -7.62 -0.61 -3.77
N TRP A 10 -7.51 0.70 -3.70
CA TRP A 10 -6.54 1.35 -2.82
C TRP A 10 -6.89 1.17 -1.35
N SER A 11 -8.18 1.26 -1.05
CA SER A 11 -8.69 1.04 0.29
C SER A 11 -10.04 0.35 0.24
N ASP A 12 -10.26 -0.57 1.15
CA ASP A 12 -11.48 -1.32 1.32
C ASP A 12 -11.57 -1.93 2.71
N VAL A 13 -12.75 -2.48 3.05
CA VAL A 13 -12.91 -3.29 4.24
C VAL A 13 -12.35 -4.68 3.94
N THR A 14 -11.48 -5.18 4.80
CA THR A 14 -10.88 -6.52 4.67
C THR A 14 -11.96 -7.60 4.68
N LEU A 15 -11.82 -8.60 3.82
CA LEU A 15 -12.72 -9.76 3.80
C LEU A 15 -12.51 -10.64 5.04
N PRO A 16 -13.50 -11.51 5.38
CA PRO A 16 -13.40 -12.46 6.49
C PRO A 16 -12.17 -13.37 6.45
N ASP A 17 -11.60 -13.63 5.27
CA ASP A 17 -10.39 -14.45 5.07
C ASP A 17 -9.08 -13.67 5.25
N GLY A 18 -9.14 -12.39 5.61
CA GLY A 18 -7.97 -11.51 5.75
C GLY A 18 -7.53 -10.82 4.47
N THR A 19 -8.23 -11.04 3.34
CA THR A 19 -7.88 -10.42 2.05
C THR A 19 -8.26 -8.93 2.04
N ALA A 20 -7.27 -8.07 1.81
CA ALA A 20 -7.44 -6.65 1.51
C ALA A 20 -7.22 -6.37 0.00
N HIS A 21 -7.51 -5.15 -0.44
CA HIS A 21 -7.39 -4.72 -1.84
C HIS A 21 -8.28 -5.53 -2.81
N ASN A 22 -9.53 -5.73 -2.42
CA ASN A 22 -10.51 -6.39 -3.27
C ASN A 22 -10.75 -5.60 -4.56
N VAL A 23 -11.15 -6.30 -5.62
CA VAL A 23 -11.39 -5.69 -6.93
C VAL A 23 -12.62 -4.77 -6.88
N ALA A 24 -12.39 -3.47 -7.04
CA ALA A 24 -13.40 -2.43 -6.97
C ALA A 24 -13.55 -1.65 -8.28
N GLU A 25 -14.74 -1.13 -8.51
CA GLU A 25 -14.97 -0.18 -9.60
C GLU A 25 -14.17 1.09 -9.35
N CYS A 26 -13.42 1.53 -10.36
CA CYS A 26 -12.53 2.67 -10.26
C CYS A 26 -11.56 2.61 -9.06
N SER A 27 -11.14 1.39 -8.65
CA SER A 27 -10.18 1.13 -7.57
C SER A 27 -10.48 1.86 -6.25
N ASN A 28 -11.75 2.20 -5.98
CA ASN A 28 -12.16 3.05 -4.86
C ASN A 28 -11.40 4.39 -4.79
N ARG A 29 -11.03 4.96 -5.95
CA ARG A 29 -10.34 6.25 -6.12
C ARG A 29 -10.86 7.05 -7.31
N GLY A 30 -12.15 6.95 -7.55
CA GLY A 30 -12.83 7.72 -8.58
C GLY A 30 -14.29 7.34 -8.72
N THR A 31 -15.05 8.19 -9.37
CA THR A 31 -16.48 7.98 -9.63
C THR A 31 -16.67 7.39 -11.01
N CYS A 32 -17.52 6.36 -11.13
CA CYS A 32 -17.90 5.83 -12.43
C CYS A 32 -18.93 6.73 -13.12
N ASP A 33 -18.63 7.18 -14.34
CA ASP A 33 -19.65 7.70 -15.25
C ASP A 33 -20.27 6.53 -16.02
N TYR A 34 -21.44 6.09 -15.56
CA TYR A 34 -22.17 4.97 -16.16
C TYR A 34 -22.76 5.28 -17.55
N THR A 35 -22.73 6.53 -18.01
CA THR A 35 -23.12 6.88 -19.39
C THR A 35 -22.00 6.55 -20.37
N THR A 36 -20.76 6.87 -20.00
CA THR A 36 -19.57 6.65 -20.85
C THR A 36 -18.88 5.32 -20.57
N GLY A 37 -19.02 4.77 -19.36
CA GLY A 37 -18.32 3.59 -18.85
C GLY A 37 -16.87 3.89 -18.49
N LYS A 38 -16.58 5.14 -18.07
CA LYS A 38 -15.23 5.59 -17.73
C LYS A 38 -15.18 6.07 -16.29
N CYS A 39 -14.06 5.79 -15.63
CA CYS A 39 -13.79 6.34 -14.30
C CYS A 39 -13.31 7.79 -14.40
N ALA A 40 -13.92 8.67 -13.61
CA ALA A 40 -13.41 9.99 -13.30
C ALA A 40 -12.57 9.88 -12.01
N CYS A 41 -11.25 9.85 -12.17
CA CYS A 41 -10.33 9.63 -11.04
C CYS A 41 -10.20 10.85 -10.14
N ASP A 42 -9.96 10.58 -8.86
CA ASP A 42 -9.55 11.58 -7.89
C ASP A 42 -8.20 12.19 -8.30
N ALA A 43 -7.90 13.42 -7.84
CA ALA A 43 -6.81 14.24 -8.40
C ALA A 43 -5.46 13.51 -8.47
N LEU A 44 -5.13 12.72 -7.44
CA LEU A 44 -3.88 11.98 -7.32
C LEU A 44 -3.81 10.69 -8.12
N PHE A 45 -4.92 10.24 -8.72
CA PHE A 45 -5.02 8.92 -9.32
C PHE A 45 -5.28 9.00 -10.82
N GLU A 46 -4.76 8.01 -11.52
CA GLU A 46 -4.96 7.85 -12.95
C GLU A 46 -5.00 6.37 -13.36
N GLY A 47 -5.04 6.14 -14.67
CA GLY A 47 -5.33 4.84 -15.25
C GLY A 47 -6.82 4.69 -15.55
N LYS A 48 -7.16 3.63 -16.30
CA LYS A 48 -8.55 3.39 -16.73
C LYS A 48 -9.49 3.12 -15.56
N ALA A 49 -8.97 2.58 -14.47
CA ALA A 49 -9.69 2.26 -13.25
C ALA A 49 -9.21 3.11 -12.06
N CYS A 50 -8.47 4.20 -12.27
CA CYS A 50 -7.89 4.99 -11.16
C CYS A 50 -6.93 4.18 -10.26
N GLN A 51 -6.32 3.15 -10.84
CA GLN A 51 -5.60 2.12 -10.11
C GLN A 51 -4.17 2.52 -9.74
N ARG A 52 -3.64 3.64 -10.24
CA ARG A 52 -2.26 4.07 -9.98
C ARG A 52 -2.18 5.52 -9.56
N LEU A 53 -1.20 5.85 -8.73
CA LEU A 53 -0.85 7.22 -8.38
C LEU A 53 -0.27 7.96 -9.58
N LYS A 54 -0.52 9.26 -9.67
CA LYS A 54 0.20 10.17 -10.55
C LYS A 54 1.51 10.57 -9.91
N CYS A 55 2.57 10.71 -10.70
CA CYS A 55 3.73 11.44 -10.25
C CYS A 55 3.40 12.91 -9.99
N ALA A 56 4.10 13.52 -9.04
CA ALA A 56 3.93 14.92 -8.75
C ALA A 56 4.56 15.76 -9.86
N GLU A 57 3.82 16.77 -10.34
CA GLU A 57 4.31 17.81 -11.27
C GLU A 57 5.06 17.28 -12.49
N ASP A 58 4.67 16.10 -12.99
CA ASP A 58 5.38 15.41 -14.09
C ASP A 58 6.91 15.31 -13.85
N CYS A 59 7.30 15.16 -12.58
CA CYS A 59 8.69 15.11 -12.13
C CYS A 59 9.52 16.36 -12.47
N GLY A 60 8.86 17.54 -12.53
CA GLY A 60 9.51 18.83 -12.70
C GLY A 60 10.30 18.96 -14.01
N ASP A 61 9.97 18.15 -15.01
CA ASP A 61 10.75 17.95 -16.25
C ASP A 61 12.23 17.54 -16.03
N ALA A 62 12.57 17.11 -14.80
CA ALA A 62 13.93 16.76 -14.37
C ALA A 62 13.99 15.35 -13.76
N GLY A 63 13.11 14.48 -14.24
CA GLY A 63 13.03 13.09 -13.85
C GLY A 63 12.03 12.32 -14.70
N ILE A 64 11.96 11.02 -14.45
CA ILE A 64 11.05 10.10 -15.14
C ILE A 64 10.05 9.56 -14.13
N CYS A 65 8.76 9.66 -14.47
CA CYS A 65 7.68 9.07 -13.69
C CYS A 65 7.63 7.56 -13.90
N GLN A 66 7.83 6.77 -12.83
CA GLN A 66 7.93 5.32 -12.90
C GLN A 66 7.21 4.64 -11.72
N SER A 67 6.75 3.40 -11.94
CA SER A 67 6.26 2.55 -10.85
C SER A 67 7.41 2.02 -10.01
N LEU A 68 7.12 1.60 -8.77
CA LEU A 68 8.08 0.92 -7.90
C LEU A 68 8.72 -0.30 -8.60
N HIS A 69 7.92 -1.08 -9.33
CA HIS A 69 8.39 -2.21 -10.11
C HIS A 69 9.38 -1.80 -11.19
N THR A 70 9.00 -0.86 -12.06
CA THR A 70 9.87 -0.39 -13.15
C THR A 70 11.19 0.16 -12.59
N ARG A 71 11.09 0.96 -11.52
CA ARG A 71 12.27 1.56 -10.88
C ARG A 71 13.17 0.52 -10.23
N SER A 72 12.59 -0.49 -9.59
CA SER A 72 13.31 -1.60 -8.99
C SER A 72 14.00 -2.47 -10.04
N GLU A 73 13.36 -2.77 -11.18
CA GLU A 73 13.95 -3.52 -12.29
C GLU A 73 15.20 -2.82 -12.85
N GLU A 74 15.12 -1.51 -13.07
CA GLU A 74 16.26 -0.72 -13.53
C GLU A 74 17.43 -0.76 -12.56
N LEU A 75 17.17 -0.67 -11.25
CA LEU A 75 18.21 -0.69 -10.23
C LEU A 75 18.74 -2.09 -9.92
N GLU A 76 17.93 -3.15 -10.03
CA GLU A 76 18.46 -4.51 -10.03
C GLU A 76 19.43 -4.70 -11.19
N ALA A 77 19.03 -4.31 -12.40
CA ALA A 77 19.83 -4.49 -13.61
C ALA A 77 21.15 -3.69 -13.58
N SER A 78 21.15 -2.53 -12.92
CA SER A 78 22.24 -1.54 -12.94
C SER A 78 23.05 -1.43 -11.65
N GLU A 79 22.49 -1.81 -10.51
CA GLU A 79 23.05 -1.67 -9.15
C GLU A 79 23.00 -2.95 -8.32
N GLY A 80 22.35 -4.03 -8.78
CA GLY A 80 22.24 -5.29 -8.04
C GLY A 80 21.39 -5.19 -6.78
N LEU A 81 20.41 -4.28 -6.78
CA LEU A 81 19.36 -4.24 -5.77
C LEU A 81 18.36 -5.39 -5.97
N PHE A 82 17.44 -5.55 -5.02
CA PHE A 82 16.42 -6.58 -5.10
C PHE A 82 15.22 -6.13 -5.94
N HIS A 83 14.54 -7.10 -6.55
CA HIS A 83 13.37 -6.89 -7.41
C HIS A 83 12.07 -6.71 -6.60
N TYR A 84 11.23 -5.74 -6.97
CA TYR A 84 9.91 -5.44 -6.39
C TYR A 84 8.79 -5.65 -7.41
N TRP A 85 8.16 -6.80 -7.46
CA TRP A 85 7.27 -7.14 -8.60
C TRP A 85 5.96 -7.81 -8.26
N SER A 86 5.90 -8.51 -7.13
CA SER A 86 4.69 -9.23 -6.71
C SER A 86 3.79 -8.48 -5.71
N PRO A 87 4.27 -7.51 -4.91
CA PRO A 87 3.40 -6.73 -4.03
C PRO A 87 2.30 -5.99 -4.80
N TRP A 88 1.15 -5.79 -4.15
CA TRP A 88 -0.04 -5.21 -4.77
C TRP A 88 0.18 -3.79 -5.32
N ASP A 89 1.13 -3.07 -4.72
CA ASP A 89 1.49 -1.68 -4.97
C ASP A 89 2.63 -1.50 -5.97
N ALA A 90 3.29 -2.60 -6.38
CA ALA A 90 4.45 -2.58 -7.28
C ALA A 90 4.16 -1.81 -8.59
N GLU A 91 2.93 -1.91 -9.09
CA GLU A 91 2.44 -1.21 -10.29
C GLU A 91 1.36 -0.15 -9.99
N LYS A 92 1.18 0.21 -8.71
CA LYS A 92 0.20 1.23 -8.29
C LYS A 92 0.85 2.48 -7.75
N VAL A 93 1.96 2.34 -7.02
CA VAL A 93 2.69 3.48 -6.49
C VAL A 93 3.72 3.93 -7.52
N PHE A 94 3.57 5.19 -7.92
CA PHE A 94 4.43 5.87 -8.87
C PHE A 94 5.10 7.04 -8.16
N GLY A 95 6.36 7.26 -8.52
CA GLY A 95 7.13 8.41 -8.07
C GLY A 95 8.19 8.79 -9.10
N CYS A 96 8.97 9.80 -8.75
CA CYS A 96 9.90 10.42 -9.66
C CYS A 96 11.32 9.86 -9.49
N SER A 97 11.84 9.26 -10.56
CA SER A 97 13.25 8.91 -10.69
C SER A 97 14.00 10.14 -11.22
N CYS A 98 14.67 10.86 -10.33
CA CYS A 98 15.27 12.16 -10.68
C CYS A 98 16.54 12.04 -11.51
N ASP A 99 16.71 12.99 -12.42
CA ASP A 99 17.93 13.17 -13.19
C ASP A 99 19.11 13.55 -12.30
N GLN A 100 20.32 13.34 -12.81
CA GLN A 100 21.53 13.67 -12.07
C GLN A 100 21.55 15.15 -11.69
N GLY A 101 21.66 15.43 -10.39
CA GLY A 101 21.67 16.79 -9.85
C GLY A 101 20.30 17.28 -9.40
N HIS A 102 19.25 16.48 -9.53
CA HIS A 102 17.91 16.74 -9.01
C HIS A 102 17.54 15.77 -7.89
N ALA A 103 16.65 16.21 -7.00
CA ALA A 103 16.18 15.48 -5.84
C ALA A 103 14.79 15.98 -5.39
N GLY A 104 14.19 15.29 -4.42
CA GLY A 104 12.84 15.55 -3.94
C GLY A 104 11.81 14.65 -4.60
N TYR A 105 10.60 14.61 -4.03
CA TYR A 105 9.54 13.70 -4.47
C TYR A 105 9.01 14.00 -5.89
N ALA A 106 9.22 15.22 -6.38
CA ALA A 106 8.87 15.69 -7.72
C ALA A 106 10.11 16.13 -8.53
N CYS A 107 11.33 15.80 -8.07
CA CYS A 107 12.60 16.28 -8.66
C CYS A 107 12.76 17.81 -8.71
N GLN A 108 12.04 18.50 -7.84
CA GLN A 108 11.94 19.94 -7.78
C GLN A 108 13.15 20.62 -7.11
N HIS A 109 14.01 19.86 -6.42
CA HIS A 109 15.18 20.39 -5.72
C HIS A 109 16.47 20.05 -6.46
N LEU A 110 17.48 20.90 -6.31
CA LEU A 110 18.83 20.58 -6.76
C LEU A 110 19.54 19.75 -5.69
N ALA A 111 20.09 18.61 -6.09
CA ALA A 111 20.85 17.74 -5.23
C ALA A 111 22.23 18.35 -4.93
N CYS A 112 22.57 18.47 -3.65
CA CYS A 112 23.91 18.90 -3.28
C CYS A 112 24.98 17.86 -3.60
N SER A 113 26.19 18.37 -3.84
CA SER A 113 27.37 17.52 -3.99
C SER A 113 27.57 16.69 -2.73
N ARG A 114 27.73 15.37 -2.91
CA ARG A 114 27.98 14.43 -1.81
C ARG A 114 29.45 14.06 -1.75
N GLY A 115 30.08 14.11 -0.61
CA GLY A 115 31.50 13.77 -0.51
C GLY A 115 31.84 13.06 0.79
N THR A 116 33.12 12.81 0.94
CA THR A 116 33.68 12.19 2.14
C THR A 116 34.06 13.28 3.14
N ASP A 117 33.77 13.04 4.42
CA ASP A 117 34.21 13.94 5.47
C ASP A 117 35.74 13.90 5.56
N PRO A 118 36.43 15.04 5.37
CA PRO A 118 37.89 15.09 5.42
C PRO A 118 38.45 14.67 6.78
N MET A 119 37.66 14.67 7.86
CA MET A 119 38.11 14.32 9.21
C MET A 119 37.87 12.84 9.58
N THR A 120 37.25 12.05 8.70
CA THR A 120 37.10 10.60 8.96
C THR A 120 38.47 9.92 8.86
N GLU A 121 38.92 9.35 9.98
CA GLU A 121 40.17 8.56 10.03
C GLU A 121 39.96 7.13 9.53
N ALA A 122 41.05 6.45 9.16
CA ALA A 122 41.04 5.05 8.71
C ALA A 122 40.06 4.76 7.56
N GLN A 123 40.07 5.61 6.54
CA GLN A 123 39.30 5.46 5.30
C GLN A 123 39.78 4.23 4.51
N ALA A 124 39.04 3.13 4.63
CA ALA A 124 39.17 1.94 3.80
C ALA A 124 38.19 2.06 2.62
N TRP A 125 38.66 1.68 1.44
CA TRP A 125 37.83 1.68 0.25
C TRP A 125 37.08 0.36 0.13
N PRO A 126 35.86 0.36 -0.44
CA PRO A 126 35.14 -0.88 -0.71
C PRO A 126 35.97 -1.80 -1.59
N THR A 127 35.97 -3.10 -1.30
CA THR A 127 36.59 -4.11 -2.16
C THR A 127 35.55 -5.08 -2.69
N ILE A 128 35.78 -5.55 -3.91
CA ILE A 128 35.05 -6.65 -4.55
C ILE A 128 36.02 -7.82 -4.66
N VAL A 129 35.58 -9.00 -4.25
CA VAL A 129 36.34 -10.23 -4.44
C VAL A 129 35.73 -10.97 -5.62
N LEU A 130 36.53 -11.28 -6.64
CA LEU A 130 36.10 -12.01 -7.84
C LEU A 130 36.86 -13.33 -7.91
N ARG A 131 36.14 -14.43 -8.13
CA ARG A 131 36.75 -15.74 -8.44
C ARG A 131 36.30 -16.18 -9.82
N CYS A 132 37.26 -16.62 -10.64
CA CYS A 132 37.00 -17.19 -11.95
C CYS A 132 37.67 -18.57 -12.07
N ASP A 133 36.83 -19.60 -12.12
CA ASP A 133 37.19 -21.02 -12.03
C ASP A 133 37.37 -21.65 -13.43
N TYR A 134 38.15 -20.97 -14.28
CA TYR A 134 38.50 -21.40 -15.63
C TYR A 134 40.01 -21.45 -15.81
N ASP A 135 40.50 -22.54 -16.39
CA ASP A 135 41.88 -22.63 -16.83
C ASP A 135 42.06 -21.82 -18.13
N PRO A 136 42.88 -20.75 -18.11
CA PRO A 136 43.08 -19.89 -19.28
C PRO A 136 43.71 -20.61 -20.48
N GLN A 137 44.40 -21.75 -20.28
CA GLN A 137 45.01 -22.51 -21.36
C GLN A 137 43.99 -23.35 -22.12
N SER A 138 43.08 -24.01 -21.40
CA SER A 138 42.04 -24.86 -21.99
C SER A 138 40.74 -24.12 -22.31
N SER A 139 40.55 -22.91 -21.77
CA SER A 139 39.34 -22.09 -21.95
C SER A 139 39.65 -20.65 -22.44
N PRO A 140 40.37 -20.47 -23.56
CA PRO A 140 40.83 -19.15 -24.02
C PRO A 140 39.69 -18.20 -24.46
N ASP A 141 38.54 -18.76 -24.85
CA ASP A 141 37.39 -18.00 -25.34
C ASP A 141 36.49 -17.45 -24.22
N VAL A 142 36.75 -17.82 -22.97
CA VAL A 142 35.98 -17.30 -21.82
C VAL A 142 36.23 -15.80 -21.70
N ALA A 143 35.15 -15.05 -21.81
CA ALA A 143 35.15 -13.60 -21.79
C ALA A 143 33.91 -13.05 -21.08
N PHE A 144 34.10 -12.01 -20.27
CA PHE A 144 33.06 -11.36 -19.50
C PHE A 144 33.38 -9.86 -19.34
N ARG A 145 32.47 -9.11 -18.74
CA ARG A 145 32.67 -7.70 -18.37
C ARG A 145 32.13 -7.46 -16.98
N LEU A 146 32.63 -6.39 -16.35
CA LEU A 146 32.00 -5.81 -15.17
C LEU A 146 31.16 -4.62 -15.61
N SER A 147 30.06 -4.36 -14.91
CA SER A 147 29.12 -3.30 -15.26
C SER A 147 28.56 -2.60 -14.02
N ARG A 148 28.08 -1.37 -14.21
CA ARG A 148 27.44 -0.53 -13.18
C ARG A 148 26.72 0.61 -13.88
N GLY A 149 25.47 0.88 -13.51
CA GLY A 149 24.72 1.99 -14.09
C GLY A 149 24.56 1.87 -15.62
N GLY A 150 24.41 0.65 -16.14
CA GLY A 150 24.35 0.37 -17.59
C GLY A 150 25.66 0.58 -18.37
N LYS A 151 26.74 1.02 -17.70
CA LYS A 151 28.08 1.16 -18.29
C LYS A 151 28.84 -0.14 -18.10
N HIS A 152 29.82 -0.40 -18.97
CA HIS A 152 30.59 -1.64 -18.95
C HIS A 152 32.09 -1.34 -18.96
N SER A 153 32.87 -2.20 -18.29
CA SER A 153 34.30 -2.33 -18.54
C SER A 153 34.54 -2.79 -19.97
N GLY A 154 35.79 -2.71 -20.44
CA GLY A 154 36.17 -3.52 -21.60
C GLY A 154 36.15 -5.03 -21.28
N ILE A 155 36.35 -5.85 -22.31
CA ILE A 155 36.26 -7.30 -22.21
C ILE A 155 37.41 -7.86 -21.35
N VAL A 156 37.06 -8.58 -20.30
CA VAL A 156 37.96 -9.36 -19.45
C VAL A 156 37.97 -10.79 -20.00
N ARG A 157 39.16 -11.30 -20.33
CA ARG A 157 39.35 -12.68 -20.83
C ARG A 157 39.90 -13.56 -19.71
N ALA A 158 39.80 -14.87 -19.87
CA ALA A 158 40.39 -15.80 -18.90
C ALA A 158 41.90 -15.57 -18.68
N SER A 159 42.61 -15.19 -19.74
CA SER A 159 44.04 -14.87 -19.73
C SER A 159 44.37 -13.43 -19.29
N SER A 160 43.37 -12.58 -19.02
CA SER A 160 43.63 -11.20 -18.56
C SER A 160 44.43 -11.23 -17.27
N THR A 161 45.45 -10.38 -17.17
CA THR A 161 46.23 -10.19 -15.94
C THR A 161 45.53 -9.20 -15.00
N ALA A 162 46.01 -9.08 -13.76
CA ALA A 162 45.57 -8.02 -12.85
C ALA A 162 45.74 -6.62 -13.46
N HIS A 163 46.80 -6.41 -14.25
CA HIS A 163 47.05 -5.15 -14.95
C HIS A 163 46.00 -4.88 -16.03
N ASP A 164 45.69 -5.88 -16.85
CA ASP A 164 44.69 -5.75 -17.90
C ASP A 164 43.31 -5.43 -17.30
N LEU A 165 42.92 -6.15 -16.26
CA LEU A 165 41.64 -5.91 -15.57
C LEU A 165 41.58 -4.50 -14.99
N ARG A 166 42.66 -4.03 -14.35
CA ARG A 166 42.74 -2.64 -13.86
C ARG A 166 42.52 -1.64 -15.01
N GLN A 167 43.18 -1.82 -16.15
CA GLN A 167 42.99 -0.94 -17.31
C GLN A 167 41.56 -0.99 -17.85
N GLN A 168 40.95 -2.19 -17.94
CA GLN A 168 39.56 -2.33 -18.42
C GLN A 168 38.55 -1.65 -17.47
N LEU A 169 38.81 -1.68 -16.17
CA LEU A 169 37.98 -1.04 -15.14
C LEU A 169 38.17 0.48 -15.11
N GLU A 170 39.42 0.97 -15.15
CA GLU A 170 39.69 2.42 -15.18
C GLU A 170 39.17 3.09 -16.46
N ALA A 171 39.07 2.35 -17.57
CA ALA A 171 38.44 2.82 -18.81
C ALA A 171 36.90 2.86 -18.74
N MET A 172 36.28 2.27 -17.72
CA MET A 172 34.83 2.27 -17.55
C MET A 172 34.35 3.67 -17.19
N PRO A 173 33.43 4.28 -17.95
CA PRO A 173 33.05 5.66 -17.71
C PRO A 173 32.43 5.85 -16.33
N GLY A 174 33.02 6.75 -15.55
CA GLY A 174 32.53 7.06 -14.22
C GLY A 174 32.74 5.95 -13.18
N LEU A 175 33.68 4.99 -13.37
CA LEU A 175 34.15 4.09 -12.30
C LEU A 175 35.27 4.73 -11.46
N GLY A 176 36.21 5.43 -12.09
CA GLY A 176 37.34 6.06 -11.40
C GLY A 176 38.52 5.10 -11.23
N ARG A 177 39.40 5.40 -10.27
CA ARG A 177 40.62 4.63 -10.02
C ARG A 177 40.28 3.31 -9.32
N VAL A 178 40.99 2.24 -9.67
CA VAL A 178 40.87 0.96 -8.96
C VAL A 178 42.23 0.36 -8.64
N GLU A 179 42.28 -0.43 -7.58
CA GLU A 179 43.42 -1.27 -7.27
C GLU A 179 43.04 -2.72 -7.53
N VAL A 180 43.85 -3.46 -8.30
CA VAL A 180 43.57 -4.86 -8.62
C VAL A 180 44.77 -5.69 -8.19
N ARG A 181 44.52 -6.68 -7.34
CA ARG A 181 45.53 -7.65 -6.90
C ARG A 181 44.99 -9.07 -6.99
N ILE A 182 45.86 -10.01 -7.32
CA ILE A 182 45.53 -11.44 -7.25
C ILE A 182 46.00 -11.96 -5.91
N ASP A 183 45.08 -12.51 -5.14
CA ASP A 183 45.35 -13.21 -3.89
C ASP A 183 45.36 -14.72 -4.17
N SER A 184 46.55 -15.30 -4.34
CA SER A 184 46.73 -16.75 -4.54
C SER A 184 47.62 -17.37 -3.46
N LYS A 185 47.35 -18.65 -3.11
CA LYS A 185 48.18 -19.38 -2.14
C LYS A 185 49.61 -19.54 -2.64
N SER A 186 49.76 -19.86 -3.92
CA SER A 186 51.04 -20.09 -4.59
C SER A 186 51.84 -18.79 -4.81
N GLY A 187 51.16 -17.64 -4.84
CA GLY A 187 51.72 -16.37 -5.31
C GLY A 187 51.98 -16.33 -6.83
N ASN A 188 51.74 -17.44 -7.55
CA ASN A 188 52.15 -17.63 -8.93
C ASN A 188 51.00 -17.43 -9.94
N LEU A 189 49.75 -17.31 -9.46
CA LEU A 189 48.62 -17.02 -10.33
C LEU A 189 48.74 -15.60 -10.89
N SER A 190 48.95 -15.50 -12.21
CA SER A 190 49.19 -14.23 -12.91
C SER A 190 47.98 -13.71 -13.69
N THR A 191 46.94 -14.52 -13.83
CA THR A 191 45.71 -14.23 -14.58
C THR A 191 44.48 -14.15 -13.67
N VAL A 192 43.45 -13.45 -14.15
CA VAL A 192 42.16 -13.24 -13.46
C VAL A 192 41.41 -14.56 -13.26
N CYS A 193 41.47 -15.46 -14.24
CA CYS A 193 40.96 -16.82 -14.11
C CYS A 193 42.10 -17.79 -13.81
N GLY A 194 41.79 -18.83 -13.04
CA GLY A 194 42.74 -19.88 -12.70
C GLY A 194 42.14 -21.27 -12.83
N ALA A 195 42.99 -22.25 -13.12
CA ALA A 195 42.57 -23.63 -13.26
C ALA A 195 41.87 -24.11 -11.98
N PRO A 196 40.64 -24.66 -12.09
CA PRO A 196 39.94 -25.17 -10.93
C PRO A 196 40.64 -26.41 -10.36
N GLN A 197 40.71 -26.51 -9.04
CA GLN A 197 41.25 -27.67 -8.33
C GLN A 197 40.17 -28.75 -8.12
N GLY A 198 40.47 -29.80 -7.34
CA GLY A 198 39.57 -30.95 -7.13
C GLY A 198 38.16 -30.61 -6.61
N ASN A 199 37.99 -29.45 -5.96
CA ASN A 199 36.70 -28.95 -5.47
C ASN A 199 36.02 -27.95 -6.43
N GLY A 200 36.52 -27.82 -7.66
CA GLY A 200 35.98 -26.94 -8.69
C GLY A 200 36.35 -25.46 -8.55
N LYS A 201 37.19 -25.08 -7.57
CA LYS A 201 37.57 -23.68 -7.28
C LYS A 201 39.01 -23.40 -7.67
N SER A 202 39.28 -22.19 -8.17
CA SER A 202 40.62 -21.69 -8.45
C SER A 202 41.45 -21.51 -7.17
N GLU A 203 42.77 -21.62 -7.30
CA GLU A 203 43.73 -21.42 -6.20
C GLU A 203 43.84 -19.96 -5.73
N GLY A 204 43.29 -19.02 -6.50
CA GLY A 204 43.32 -17.60 -6.19
C GLY A 204 42.02 -16.89 -6.51
N VAL A 205 41.88 -15.72 -5.89
CA VAL A 205 40.83 -14.75 -6.20
C VAL A 205 41.46 -13.44 -6.61
N VAL A 206 40.71 -12.62 -7.31
CA VAL A 206 41.05 -11.23 -7.58
C VAL A 206 40.37 -10.34 -6.55
N VAL A 207 41.13 -9.43 -5.94
CA VAL A 207 40.59 -8.39 -5.06
C VAL A 207 40.67 -7.06 -5.79
N ILE A 208 39.52 -6.44 -6.00
CA ILE A 208 39.34 -5.16 -6.68
C ILE A 208 39.00 -4.12 -5.62
N GLY A 209 39.92 -3.21 -5.30
CA GLY A 209 39.66 -2.05 -4.46
C GLY A 209 39.08 -0.91 -5.30
N LEU A 210 37.87 -0.46 -4.96
CA LEU A 210 37.23 0.69 -5.58
C LEU A 210 37.75 1.97 -4.91
N ARG A 211 38.92 2.44 -5.36
CA ARG A 211 39.45 3.72 -4.89
C ARG A 211 38.49 4.84 -5.29
N ASP A 212 38.45 5.90 -4.50
CA ASP A 212 37.63 7.08 -4.78
C ASP A 212 36.12 6.81 -4.77
N ARG A 213 35.69 5.73 -4.08
CA ARG A 213 34.30 5.32 -3.93
C ARG A 213 33.83 5.16 -2.48
N PRO A 214 32.64 5.68 -2.15
CA PRO A 214 32.06 5.50 -0.82
C PRO A 214 31.59 4.07 -0.58
N ARG A 215 31.44 3.72 0.70
CA ARG A 215 30.90 2.48 1.25
C ARG A 215 29.58 2.05 0.60
N ASP A 216 28.72 3.03 0.29
CA ASP A 216 27.38 2.78 -0.25
C ASP A 216 27.36 2.67 -1.78
N SER A 217 28.53 2.63 -2.43
CA SER A 217 28.60 2.46 -3.88
C SER A 217 27.96 1.12 -4.29
N PRO A 218 27.11 1.12 -5.34
CA PRO A 218 26.63 -0.11 -5.92
C PRO A 218 27.79 -1.05 -6.33
N PRO A 219 27.64 -2.36 -6.11
CA PRO A 219 28.63 -3.35 -6.55
C PRO A 219 28.79 -3.35 -8.07
N LEU A 220 29.91 -3.87 -8.55
CA LEU A 220 30.09 -4.16 -9.97
C LEU A 220 29.40 -5.48 -10.30
N LEU A 221 28.53 -5.47 -11.31
CA LEU A 221 27.79 -6.65 -11.77
C LEU A 221 28.54 -7.35 -12.89
N LEU A 222 28.58 -8.69 -12.84
CA LEU A 222 29.13 -9.51 -13.92
C LEU A 222 28.15 -9.60 -15.10
N LYS A 223 28.66 -9.41 -16.31
CA LYS A 223 27.91 -9.50 -17.57
C LYS A 223 28.67 -10.33 -18.58
N HIS A 224 27.96 -10.89 -19.57
CA HIS A 224 28.58 -11.47 -20.75
C HIS A 224 29.42 -10.44 -21.52
N ALA A 225 30.30 -10.91 -22.39
CA ALA A 225 31.15 -10.05 -23.21
C ALA A 225 30.37 -9.10 -24.15
N ASP A 226 29.10 -9.40 -24.42
CA ASP A 226 28.17 -8.57 -25.20
C ASP A 226 27.31 -7.62 -24.35
N GLY A 227 27.48 -7.64 -23.01
CA GLY A 227 26.79 -6.75 -22.07
C GLY A 227 25.51 -7.33 -21.45
N ARG A 228 25.03 -8.51 -21.87
CA ARG A 228 23.84 -9.15 -21.26
C ARG A 228 24.13 -9.71 -19.86
N GLN A 229 23.08 -9.96 -19.08
CA GLN A 229 23.19 -10.60 -17.76
C GLN A 229 23.95 -11.93 -17.86
N LEU A 230 24.93 -12.16 -16.96
CA LEU A 230 25.69 -13.40 -16.94
C LEU A 230 24.80 -14.56 -16.47
N ASP A 231 24.67 -15.61 -17.27
CA ASP A 231 23.82 -16.78 -16.99
C ASP A 231 24.53 -18.11 -17.32
N GLY A 232 23.84 -19.22 -17.03
CA GLY A 232 24.28 -20.57 -17.39
C GLY A 232 25.62 -21.00 -16.75
N THR A 233 26.43 -21.71 -17.53
CA THR A 233 27.71 -22.29 -17.06
C THR A 233 28.75 -21.26 -16.66
N LEU A 234 28.73 -20.06 -17.24
CA LEU A 234 29.63 -18.96 -16.88
C LEU A 234 29.29 -18.40 -15.49
N ALA A 235 28.01 -18.18 -15.20
CA ALA A 235 27.56 -17.68 -13.89
C ALA A 235 27.90 -18.62 -12.72
N ASN A 236 28.03 -19.93 -12.98
CA ASN A 236 28.42 -20.91 -11.96
C ASN A 236 29.93 -20.90 -11.63
N LYS A 237 30.76 -20.36 -12.52
CA LYS A 237 32.23 -20.42 -12.42
C LYS A 237 32.90 -19.06 -12.30
N ILE A 238 32.16 -17.97 -12.54
CA ILE A 238 32.63 -16.60 -12.35
C ILE A 238 31.68 -15.95 -11.35
N VAL A 239 32.19 -15.70 -10.15
CA VAL A 239 31.40 -15.21 -9.02
C VAL A 239 32.10 -14.03 -8.36
N THR A 240 31.30 -13.14 -7.79
CA THR A 240 31.76 -12.00 -6.99
C THR A 240 31.21 -12.07 -5.58
N ALA A 241 31.98 -11.59 -4.61
CA ALA A 241 31.52 -11.29 -3.27
C ALA A 241 31.72 -9.80 -2.98
N THR A 242 30.72 -9.17 -2.37
CA THR A 242 30.72 -7.74 -2.07
C THR A 242 30.15 -7.47 -0.66
N ARG A 243 30.30 -6.24 -0.15
CA ARG A 243 29.65 -5.78 1.09
C ARG A 243 29.84 -6.68 2.34
N GLY A 244 31.02 -7.30 2.50
CA GLY A 244 31.31 -8.18 3.65
C GLY A 244 31.12 -9.67 3.37
N GLU A 245 30.63 -10.03 2.17
CA GLU A 245 30.64 -11.42 1.71
C GLU A 245 32.06 -11.92 1.45
N GLY A 246 32.25 -13.24 1.48
CA GLY A 246 33.55 -13.87 1.21
C GLY A 246 33.48 -14.99 0.17
N LEU A 247 34.55 -15.13 -0.61
CA LEU A 247 34.75 -16.25 -1.52
C LEU A 247 35.87 -17.16 -1.03
N VAL A 248 35.63 -18.47 -1.14
CA VAL A 248 36.66 -19.49 -0.88
C VAL A 248 37.59 -19.60 -2.07
N ARG A 249 38.90 -19.56 -1.85
CA ARG A 249 39.92 -20.03 -2.82
C ARG A 249 40.55 -21.34 -2.38
N GLY A 250 41.12 -22.07 -3.33
CA GLY A 250 41.87 -23.30 -3.08
C GLY A 250 41.01 -24.55 -2.91
N GLY A 251 41.67 -25.71 -2.94
CA GLY A 251 41.12 -27.04 -2.74
C GLY A 251 40.70 -27.31 -1.29
N ASP A 252 40.05 -28.44 -1.04
CA ASP A 252 39.45 -28.73 0.29
C ASP A 252 40.47 -28.77 1.44
N SER A 253 41.72 -29.16 1.16
CA SER A 253 42.81 -29.16 2.15
C SER A 253 43.41 -27.77 2.42
N ASP A 254 43.08 -26.77 1.60
CA ASP A 254 43.73 -25.45 1.56
C ASP A 254 42.72 -24.29 1.41
N ALA A 255 41.46 -24.55 1.75
CA ALA A 255 40.38 -23.59 1.60
C ALA A 255 40.62 -22.35 2.46
N TYR A 256 40.67 -21.17 1.83
CA TYR A 256 40.79 -19.88 2.53
C TYR A 256 39.70 -18.93 2.05
N VAL A 257 39.00 -18.28 3.00
CA VAL A 257 37.96 -17.30 2.69
C VAL A 257 38.58 -15.92 2.58
N VAL A 258 38.43 -15.30 1.42
CA VAL A 258 38.78 -13.89 1.21
C VAL A 258 37.50 -13.08 1.29
N VAL A 259 37.44 -12.17 2.28
CA VAL A 259 36.26 -11.37 2.57
C VAL A 259 36.38 -10.00 1.91
N SER A 260 35.31 -9.55 1.27
CA SER A 260 35.18 -8.21 0.73
C SER A 260 35.06 -7.18 1.86
N ASN A 261 35.66 -6.01 1.68
CA ASN A 261 35.54 -4.90 2.62
C ASN A 261 34.40 -4.00 2.12
N THR A 262 33.43 -3.68 2.97
CA THR A 262 32.36 -2.73 2.62
C THR A 262 32.92 -1.31 2.44
N GLY A 263 34.12 -1.02 2.95
CA GLY A 263 34.72 0.30 3.00
C GLY A 263 34.27 1.08 4.22
N THR A 264 34.97 2.16 4.56
CA THR A 264 34.59 3.11 5.62
C THR A 264 34.30 4.51 5.12
N VAL A 265 34.68 4.83 3.88
CA VAL A 265 34.48 6.13 3.23
C VAL A 265 32.99 6.43 3.05
N GLU A 266 32.48 7.46 3.70
CA GLU A 266 31.12 7.96 3.48
C GLU A 266 30.96 8.82 2.21
N SER A 267 29.73 8.93 1.70
CA SER A 267 29.32 9.90 0.68
C SER A 267 28.02 10.57 1.09
N VAL A 268 28.15 11.54 1.97
CA VAL A 268 27.03 12.29 2.53
C VAL A 268 26.92 13.66 1.86
N PRO A 269 25.73 14.27 1.79
CA PRO A 269 25.56 15.64 1.29
C PRO A 269 26.52 16.58 1.99
N CYS A 270 27.20 17.43 1.21
CA CYS A 270 28.16 18.41 1.69
C CYS A 270 29.24 17.83 2.61
N SER A 271 29.65 16.59 2.35
CA SER A 271 30.69 15.86 3.10
C SER A 271 30.47 15.82 4.62
N GLY A 272 29.23 16.05 5.09
CA GLY A 272 28.90 16.16 6.51
C GLY A 272 29.51 17.39 7.19
N ARG A 273 30.06 18.32 6.41
CA ARG A 273 30.75 19.55 6.86
C ARG A 273 30.12 20.82 6.31
N GLY A 274 28.93 20.70 5.75
CA GLY A 274 28.09 21.81 5.36
C GLY A 274 26.64 21.40 5.38
N PHE A 275 25.74 22.36 5.22
CA PHE A 275 24.35 22.07 4.94
C PHE A 275 24.04 22.32 3.47
N CYS A 276 23.06 21.58 2.96
CA CYS A 276 22.60 21.66 1.59
C CYS A 276 21.49 22.71 1.49
N GLU A 277 21.68 23.73 0.67
CA GLU A 277 20.63 24.69 0.33
C GLU A 277 19.72 24.14 -0.78
N GLU A 278 18.51 24.68 -0.90
CA GLU A 278 17.56 24.34 -1.97
C GLU A 278 18.14 24.57 -3.38
N THR A 279 19.12 25.47 -3.50
CA THR A 279 19.87 25.75 -4.74
C THR A 279 20.90 24.66 -5.10
N GLY A 280 21.01 23.60 -4.29
CA GLY A 280 21.99 22.53 -4.49
C GLY A 280 23.42 22.93 -4.09
N GLN A 281 23.60 24.08 -3.45
CA GLN A 281 24.89 24.56 -2.98
C GLN A 281 25.16 24.12 -1.54
N CYS A 282 26.41 23.79 -1.27
CA CYS A 282 26.86 23.44 0.08
C CYS A 282 27.40 24.67 0.81
N MET A 283 26.72 25.05 1.89
CA MET A 283 27.22 26.06 2.83
C MET A 283 28.12 25.38 3.86
N CYS A 284 29.43 25.54 3.70
CA CYS A 284 30.41 24.88 4.54
C CYS A 284 30.51 25.49 5.93
N ALA A 285 30.67 24.63 6.93
CA ALA A 285 31.05 25.02 8.27
C ALA A 285 32.45 25.68 8.26
N GLU A 286 32.70 26.50 9.27
CA GLU A 286 33.99 27.17 9.44
C GLU A 286 35.15 26.17 9.39
N GLY A 287 36.20 26.50 8.63
CA GLY A 287 37.36 25.63 8.44
C GLY A 287 37.21 24.59 7.34
N PHE A 288 36.08 24.55 6.62
CA PHE A 288 35.85 23.62 5.51
C PHE A 288 35.54 24.35 4.20
N GLY A 289 35.88 23.72 3.08
CA GLY A 289 35.67 24.28 1.75
C GLY A 289 35.60 23.23 0.64
N SER A 290 35.50 23.72 -0.58
CA SER A 290 35.41 22.88 -1.79
C SER A 290 36.60 21.94 -1.94
N SER A 291 36.33 20.70 -2.37
CA SER A 291 37.33 19.66 -2.48
C SER A 291 37.52 19.15 -3.90
N ASP A 292 38.48 18.24 -4.08
CA ASP A 292 38.63 17.40 -5.27
C ASP A 292 37.83 16.09 -5.17
N GLY A 293 37.04 15.90 -4.10
CA GLY A 293 36.36 14.65 -3.77
C GLY A 293 37.22 13.64 -3.00
N HIS A 294 38.48 13.96 -2.71
CA HIS A 294 39.46 13.08 -2.05
C HIS A 294 40.10 13.70 -0.81
N GLY A 295 39.48 14.74 -0.25
CA GLY A 295 39.97 15.41 0.95
C GLY A 295 41.00 16.51 0.69
N ALA A 296 41.38 16.76 -0.56
CA ALA A 296 42.25 17.88 -0.94
C ALA A 296 41.42 19.03 -1.52
N SER A 297 42.02 20.22 -1.60
CA SER A 297 41.37 21.41 -2.17
C SER A 297 41.03 21.18 -3.64
N GLY A 298 39.82 21.58 -4.05
CA GLY A 298 39.40 21.47 -5.44
C GLY A 298 38.16 22.32 -5.74
N SER A 299 37.58 22.14 -6.93
CA SER A 299 36.45 22.95 -7.40
C SER A 299 35.09 22.36 -7.04
N ARG A 300 35.03 21.20 -6.40
CA ARG A 300 33.78 20.53 -6.05
C ARG A 300 33.17 21.21 -4.81
N PRO A 301 31.97 21.81 -4.90
CA PRO A 301 31.36 22.53 -3.79
C PRO A 301 30.71 21.56 -2.81
N ASP A 302 31.51 20.76 -2.10
CA ASP A 302 31.05 19.68 -1.22
C ASP A 302 31.54 19.77 0.21
N CYS A 303 32.26 20.82 0.60
CA CYS A 303 32.84 20.96 1.95
C CYS A 303 33.79 19.83 2.34
N GLY A 304 34.32 19.10 1.37
CA GLY A 304 35.18 17.94 1.57
C GLY A 304 36.64 18.27 1.89
N PHE A 305 37.02 19.53 2.06
CA PHE A 305 38.41 19.94 2.30
C PHE A 305 38.55 20.74 3.60
N ALA A 306 39.49 20.34 4.46
CA ALA A 306 39.85 21.07 5.68
C ALA A 306 40.85 22.20 5.37
N ILE A 307 40.38 23.44 5.43
CA ILE A 307 41.18 24.64 5.16
C ILE A 307 42.26 24.78 6.24
N GLY A 308 43.51 24.89 5.83
CA GLY A 308 44.65 24.96 6.75
C GLY A 308 45.14 23.59 7.28
N GLY A 309 44.47 22.50 6.88
CA GLY A 309 44.83 21.13 7.27
C GLY A 309 44.03 20.60 8.46
N LYS A 310 43.95 19.26 8.56
CA LYS A 310 43.14 18.57 9.58
C LYS A 310 43.53 18.95 11.00
N ASP A 311 44.83 19.16 11.25
CA ASP A 311 45.36 19.52 12.58
C ASP A 311 44.93 20.91 13.05
N GLN A 312 44.43 21.77 12.15
CA GLN A 312 43.91 23.10 12.48
C GLN A 312 42.43 23.07 12.87
N VAL A 313 41.73 21.97 12.61
CA VAL A 313 40.34 21.77 13.09
C VAL A 313 40.41 21.34 14.55
N ALA A 314 40.06 22.25 15.46
CA ALA A 314 40.22 22.05 16.91
C ALA A 314 38.94 22.32 17.72
N ALA A 315 37.81 22.58 17.06
CA ALA A 315 36.53 22.84 17.70
C ALA A 315 35.38 22.40 16.80
N CYS A 316 34.25 22.07 17.42
CA CYS A 316 33.03 21.82 16.66
C CYS A 316 32.45 23.11 16.04
N PRO A 317 31.71 22.99 14.93
CA PRO A 317 31.06 24.12 14.28
C PRO A 317 30.19 24.94 15.23
N ARG A 318 30.11 26.24 14.94
CA ARG A 318 29.23 27.19 15.62
C ARG A 318 28.37 27.89 14.57
N SER A 319 27.10 28.11 14.89
CA SER A 319 26.21 28.92 14.07
C SER A 319 26.61 30.39 14.15
N THR A 320 26.38 31.13 13.07
CA THR A 320 26.49 32.60 13.05
C THR A 320 25.48 33.28 13.97
N LEU A 321 24.37 32.61 14.30
CA LEU A 321 23.32 33.13 15.18
C LEU A 321 23.61 32.85 16.67
N HIS A 322 24.32 31.76 16.96
CA HIS A 322 24.64 31.29 18.32
C HIS A 322 26.15 31.02 18.46
N SER A 323 26.96 32.01 18.09
CA SER A 323 28.42 31.89 17.95
C SER A 323 29.19 31.61 19.24
N GLU A 324 28.52 31.60 20.39
CA GLU A 324 29.14 31.34 21.69
C GLU A 324 29.08 29.87 22.11
N VAL A 325 28.15 29.08 21.54
CA VAL A 325 27.89 27.69 21.96
C VAL A 325 28.18 26.73 20.79
N PRO A 326 29.10 25.76 20.94
CA PRO A 326 29.30 24.70 19.96
C PRO A 326 28.00 23.95 19.67
N CYS A 327 27.80 23.54 18.42
CA CYS A 327 26.60 22.80 18.01
C CYS A 327 25.29 23.55 18.29
N SER A 328 25.36 24.90 18.33
CA SER A 328 24.24 25.80 18.55
C SER A 328 23.44 25.53 19.84
N GLY A 329 23.99 24.77 20.78
CA GLY A 329 23.27 24.31 21.98
C GLY A 329 22.22 23.22 21.74
N HIS A 330 22.22 22.61 20.55
CA HIS A 330 21.28 21.57 20.11
C HIS A 330 21.99 20.27 19.75
N GLY A 331 23.11 19.99 20.41
CA GLY A 331 23.84 18.76 20.18
C GLY A 331 25.13 18.68 20.99
N ARG A 332 25.77 17.51 20.87
CA ARG A 332 27.02 17.17 21.53
C ARG A 332 28.20 17.25 20.57
N CYS A 333 29.27 17.90 20.99
CA CYS A 333 30.53 17.93 20.24
C CYS A 333 31.34 16.64 20.47
N THR A 334 31.74 15.95 19.39
CA THR A 334 32.42 14.64 19.45
C THR A 334 33.91 14.70 19.79
N GLY A 335 34.57 15.86 19.67
CA GLY A 335 36.01 16.02 19.94
C GLY A 335 36.93 15.42 18.86
N MET A 336 38.25 15.47 19.10
CA MET A 336 39.27 14.92 18.19
C MET A 336 39.03 13.43 17.89
N PRO A 337 39.26 12.95 16.66
CA PRO A 337 39.69 13.70 15.47
C PRO A 337 38.55 14.35 14.69
N SER A 338 37.31 14.00 15.00
CA SER A 338 36.15 14.34 14.15
C SER A 338 35.65 15.78 14.32
N TRP A 339 35.62 16.36 15.52
CA TRP A 339 35.07 17.70 15.77
C TRP A 339 33.73 17.95 15.07
N ARG A 340 32.78 17.02 15.22
CA ARG A 340 31.44 17.06 14.64
C ARG A 340 30.40 17.29 15.72
N CYS A 341 29.29 17.91 15.34
CA CYS A 341 28.10 17.96 16.17
C CYS A 341 27.22 16.73 15.94
N GLU A 342 26.94 15.98 17.01
CA GLU A 342 25.85 15.02 17.08
C GLU A 342 24.61 15.76 17.57
N CYS A 343 23.67 16.00 16.66
CA CYS A 343 22.50 16.81 16.97
C CYS A 343 21.48 16.07 17.81
N ASP A 344 20.81 16.81 18.68
CA ASP A 344 19.64 16.34 19.42
C ASP A 344 18.47 16.10 18.46
N ASP A 345 17.50 15.27 18.86
CA ASP A 345 16.33 14.94 18.05
C ASP A 345 15.60 16.20 17.53
N GLY A 346 15.27 16.20 16.24
CA GLY A 346 14.64 17.34 15.56
C GLY A 346 15.61 18.45 15.13
N TRP A 347 16.92 18.27 15.34
CA TRP A 347 17.96 19.17 14.85
C TRP A 347 18.94 18.43 13.94
N MET A 348 19.50 19.15 12.96
CA MET A 348 20.46 18.62 12.01
C MET A 348 21.36 19.72 11.43
N GLY A 349 22.18 19.34 10.46
CA GLY A 349 23.19 20.20 9.88
C GLY A 349 24.53 20.06 10.62
N PRO A 350 25.59 20.72 10.12
CA PRO A 350 26.94 20.56 10.66
C PRO A 350 27.11 21.15 12.08
N ASP A 351 26.24 22.10 12.46
CA ASP A 351 26.28 22.83 13.74
C ASP A 351 24.96 22.74 14.52
N CYS A 352 24.05 21.83 14.13
CA CYS A 352 22.73 21.63 14.73
C CYS A 352 21.83 22.88 14.79
N SER A 353 22.02 23.85 13.88
CA SER A 353 21.19 25.06 13.83
C SER A 353 19.92 24.91 12.99
N ILE A 354 19.75 23.78 12.29
CA ILE A 354 18.66 23.56 11.33
C ILE A 354 17.69 22.51 11.87
N ARG A 355 16.40 22.68 11.60
CA ARG A 355 15.39 21.69 11.98
C ARG A 355 15.41 20.47 11.05
N GLY A 356 15.40 19.29 11.65
CA GLY A 356 15.08 18.06 10.95
C GLY A 356 13.58 17.86 10.89
N CYS A 357 13.07 17.35 9.77
CA CYS A 357 11.67 17.01 9.67
C CYS A 357 11.40 15.56 10.13
N PRO A 358 10.14 15.24 10.47
CA PRO A 358 9.74 13.88 10.81
C PRO A 358 10.03 12.89 9.68
N TRP A 359 10.36 11.66 10.08
CA TRP A 359 10.58 10.54 9.18
C TRP A 359 9.38 9.62 9.25
N GLY A 360 8.92 9.17 8.10
CA GLY A 360 7.84 8.20 7.96
C GLY A 360 8.18 7.19 6.87
N ARG A 361 7.36 6.16 6.70
CA ARG A 361 7.55 5.19 5.62
C ARG A 361 7.53 5.93 4.28
N SER A 362 8.54 5.70 3.44
CA SER A 362 8.56 6.27 2.10
C SER A 362 7.40 5.73 1.28
N TRP A 363 6.76 6.59 0.49
CA TRP A 363 5.82 6.15 -0.54
C TRP A 363 6.54 5.56 -1.75
N PHE A 364 7.73 6.05 -2.09
CA PHE A 364 8.43 5.67 -3.31
C PHE A 364 9.92 5.46 -3.06
N ASP A 365 10.26 4.34 -2.43
CA ASP A 365 11.62 3.84 -2.28
C ASP A 365 11.78 2.46 -2.93
N VAL A 366 13.02 2.14 -3.29
CA VAL A 366 13.34 0.85 -3.91
C VAL A 366 13.79 -0.17 -2.87
N PRO A 367 13.66 -1.48 -3.15
CA PRO A 367 14.08 -2.50 -2.20
C PRO A 367 15.57 -2.49 -1.93
N VAL A 368 15.91 -2.30 -0.66
CA VAL A 368 17.29 -2.35 -0.17
C VAL A 368 17.54 -3.52 0.78
N ILE A 369 16.49 -4.21 1.24
CA ILE A 369 16.56 -5.31 2.23
C ILE A 369 15.68 -6.50 1.78
N GLY A 370 16.15 -7.23 0.78
CA GLY A 370 15.47 -8.40 0.23
C GLY A 370 14.48 -8.10 -0.90
N PRO A 371 14.08 -9.11 -1.68
CA PRO A 371 13.09 -8.96 -2.75
C PRO A 371 11.72 -8.62 -2.18
N ASN A 372 10.97 -7.78 -2.89
CA ASN A 372 9.61 -7.37 -2.53
C ASN A 372 9.49 -6.67 -1.16
N VAL A 373 10.56 -6.05 -0.65
CA VAL A 373 10.58 -5.29 0.62
C VAL A 373 11.01 -3.85 0.36
N ALA A 374 10.05 -2.93 0.38
CA ALA A 374 10.25 -1.48 0.21
C ALA A 374 9.74 -0.73 1.46
N HIS A 375 9.44 0.56 1.32
CA HIS A 375 8.88 1.50 2.29
C HIS A 375 9.75 1.78 3.51
N GLN A 376 11.06 1.85 3.29
CA GLN A 376 12.02 2.32 4.29
C GLN A 376 11.71 3.75 4.74
N PRO A 377 12.03 4.12 5.99
CA PRO A 377 11.79 5.47 6.46
C PRO A 377 12.55 6.52 5.63
N SER A 378 11.86 7.57 5.20
CA SER A 378 12.45 8.76 4.59
C SER A 378 11.91 10.02 5.26
N GLU A 379 12.70 11.10 5.18
CA GLU A 379 12.26 12.43 5.63
C GLU A 379 11.06 12.87 4.81
N CYS A 380 9.99 13.28 5.50
CA CYS A 380 8.71 13.60 4.85
C CYS A 380 8.18 12.49 3.91
N SER A 381 8.51 11.22 4.21
CA SER A 381 8.00 10.03 3.50
C SER A 381 8.18 10.05 1.97
N ASP A 382 9.15 10.81 1.47
CA ASP A 382 9.30 11.10 0.04
C ASP A 382 7.99 11.59 -0.62
N MET A 383 7.17 12.33 0.14
CA MET A 383 5.86 12.84 -0.28
C MET A 383 5.58 14.25 0.26
N GLY A 384 6.64 15.02 0.43
CA GLY A 384 6.59 16.41 0.85
C GLY A 384 7.96 17.06 0.83
N THR A 385 8.00 18.37 1.12
CA THR A 385 9.24 19.11 1.32
C THR A 385 9.41 19.44 2.80
N CYS A 386 10.66 19.47 3.29
CA CYS A 386 10.93 19.82 4.67
C CYS A 386 11.20 21.32 4.81
N ASP A 387 10.37 22.03 5.57
CA ASP A 387 10.70 23.39 6.01
C ASP A 387 11.77 23.33 7.11
N ARG A 388 12.99 23.71 6.73
CA ARG A 388 14.19 23.70 7.57
C ARG A 388 14.16 24.70 8.73
N LEU A 389 13.25 25.68 8.71
CA LEU A 389 13.07 26.65 9.79
C LEU A 389 12.14 26.11 10.88
N THR A 390 11.04 25.47 10.47
CA THR A 390 10.00 25.00 11.40
C THR A 390 10.15 23.53 11.78
N GLY A 391 10.81 22.72 10.95
CA GLY A 391 10.89 21.27 11.09
C GLY A 391 9.59 20.56 10.73
N GLN A 392 8.74 21.21 9.93
CA GLN A 392 7.46 20.65 9.48
C GLN A 392 7.55 20.24 8.02
N CYS A 393 6.92 19.12 7.69
CA CYS A 393 6.77 18.69 6.31
C CYS A 393 5.60 19.44 5.66
N ASP A 394 5.86 20.07 4.52
CA ASP A 394 4.84 20.55 3.59
C ASP A 394 4.48 19.42 2.64
N CYS A 395 3.35 18.77 2.90
CA CYS A 395 2.95 17.56 2.22
C CYS A 395 2.35 17.84 0.84
N ARG A 396 2.60 16.93 -0.10
CA ARG A 396 1.88 16.91 -1.38
C ARG A 396 0.38 16.86 -1.11
N GLU A 397 -0.41 17.59 -1.91
CA GLU A 397 -1.88 17.57 -1.84
C GLU A 397 -2.41 16.12 -1.77
N GLY A 398 -3.38 15.86 -0.88
CA GLY A 398 -3.96 14.54 -0.65
C GLY A 398 -3.07 13.58 0.15
N PHE A 399 -1.95 14.06 0.68
CA PHE A 399 -1.15 13.40 1.71
C PHE A 399 -1.05 14.27 2.97
N GLY A 400 -0.90 13.62 4.12
CA GLY A 400 -0.81 14.25 5.42
C GLY A 400 -0.15 13.34 6.44
N GLY A 401 -0.29 13.68 7.73
CA GLY A 401 0.59 13.16 8.77
C GLY A 401 1.78 14.08 8.98
N SER A 402 2.51 13.90 10.09
CA SER A 402 3.63 14.80 10.43
C SER A 402 4.83 14.64 9.48
N ALA A 403 4.92 13.49 8.81
CA ALA A 403 5.92 13.16 7.82
C ALA A 403 5.31 12.94 6.43
N CYS A 404 4.06 13.33 6.16
CA CYS A 404 3.39 13.03 4.88
C CYS A 404 3.22 11.51 4.61
N GLU A 405 3.26 10.71 5.67
CA GLU A 405 3.22 9.25 5.64
C GLU A 405 1.82 8.68 5.43
N VAL A 406 0.80 9.53 5.34
CA VAL A 406 -0.60 9.11 5.25
C VAL A 406 -1.29 9.71 4.04
N MET A 407 -1.87 8.85 3.20
CA MET A 407 -2.80 9.26 2.16
C MET A 407 -4.12 9.69 2.81
N GLU A 408 -4.61 10.86 2.42
CA GLU A 408 -5.89 11.37 2.91
C GLU A 408 -7.06 10.59 2.32
N CYS A 409 -8.20 10.64 3.02
CA CYS A 409 -9.41 10.01 2.51
C CYS A 409 -9.94 10.76 1.28
N PRO A 410 -10.61 10.05 0.36
CA PRO A 410 -11.32 10.69 -0.74
C PRO A 410 -12.46 11.59 -0.24
N GLY A 411 -12.99 12.43 -1.13
CA GLY A 411 -14.00 13.44 -0.79
C GLY A 411 -13.46 14.75 -0.20
N THR A 412 -12.14 14.86 0.01
CA THR A 412 -11.46 16.10 0.48
C THR A 412 -11.33 17.19 -0.59
N ARG A 413 -12.02 17.06 -1.73
CA ARG A 413 -11.82 17.97 -2.86
C ARG A 413 -12.21 19.41 -2.48
N ALA A 414 -11.22 20.28 -2.38
CA ALA A 414 -11.39 21.69 -2.68
C ALA A 414 -11.82 21.78 -4.15
N THR A 415 -13.11 21.72 -4.44
CA THR A 415 -13.58 22.09 -5.77
C THR A 415 -13.16 23.54 -5.99
N GLU A 416 -12.71 23.88 -7.19
CA GLU A 416 -12.52 25.29 -7.56
C GLU A 416 -13.82 26.11 -7.36
N GLU A 417 -14.97 25.43 -7.23
CA GLU A 417 -16.25 25.96 -6.79
C GLU A 417 -16.40 26.13 -5.26
N ALA A 418 -15.82 25.27 -4.42
CA ALA A 418 -15.73 25.45 -2.96
C ALA A 418 -14.79 26.61 -2.59
N GLY A 419 -13.90 27.00 -3.50
CA GLY A 419 -13.10 28.23 -3.42
C GLY A 419 -13.90 29.54 -3.44
N ARG A 420 -15.24 29.52 -3.52
CA ARG A 420 -16.08 30.73 -3.45
C ARG A 420 -16.95 30.84 -2.20
N VAL A 421 -16.98 29.84 -1.32
CA VAL A 421 -17.67 29.96 -0.03
C VAL A 421 -16.63 29.97 1.07
N ALA A 422 -15.94 31.10 1.18
CA ALA A 422 -15.33 31.45 2.44
C ALA A 422 -16.42 31.42 3.53
N ASP A 423 -16.09 30.90 4.72
CA ASP A 423 -16.90 31.24 5.89
C ASP A 423 -16.94 32.78 6.07
N LYS A 424 -17.76 33.28 6.99
CA LYS A 424 -17.89 34.73 7.22
C LYS A 424 -16.57 35.38 7.67
N GLU A 425 -15.56 34.55 7.95
CA GLU A 425 -14.24 34.88 8.45
C GLU A 425 -13.12 34.74 7.38
N GLY A 426 -13.45 34.37 6.13
CA GLY A 426 -12.47 34.33 5.04
C GLY A 426 -11.66 33.03 4.90
N ARG A 427 -12.00 31.96 5.65
CA ARG A 427 -11.29 30.66 5.59
C ARG A 427 -11.82 29.82 4.44
N LYS A 428 -10.91 29.28 3.62
CA LYS A 428 -11.23 28.33 2.55
C LYS A 428 -11.89 27.09 3.18
N GLN A 429 -13.11 26.74 2.76
CA GLN A 429 -13.72 25.46 3.16
C GLN A 429 -12.92 24.32 2.52
N VAL A 430 -12.15 23.61 3.35
CA VAL A 430 -11.62 22.29 3.00
C VAL A 430 -12.81 21.35 2.99
N ALA A 431 -13.09 20.66 1.88
CA ALA A 431 -14.17 19.70 1.84
C ALA A 431 -13.93 18.62 2.92
N ALA A 432 -15.00 18.27 3.64
CA ALA A 432 -14.90 17.28 4.70
C ALA A 432 -14.50 15.93 4.08
N PRO A 433 -13.56 15.18 4.71
CA PRO A 433 -13.23 13.84 4.24
C PRO A 433 -14.49 12.97 4.17
N CYS A 434 -14.50 12.03 3.23
CA CYS A 434 -15.65 11.15 2.99
C CYS A 434 -16.93 11.93 2.69
N SER A 435 -16.79 13.05 1.96
CA SER A 435 -17.89 13.95 1.57
C SER A 435 -18.73 14.46 2.76
N GLY A 436 -18.22 14.35 3.99
CA GLY A 436 -18.97 14.64 5.21
C GLY A 436 -20.01 13.59 5.63
N HIS A 437 -20.02 12.41 4.99
CA HIS A 437 -20.96 11.31 5.20
C HIS A 437 -20.27 9.98 5.52
N GLY A 438 -19.13 10.07 6.21
CA GLY A 438 -18.40 8.89 6.66
C GLY A 438 -17.22 9.20 7.56
N GLN A 439 -16.62 8.13 8.06
CA GLN A 439 -15.43 8.16 8.89
C GLN A 439 -14.20 7.87 8.04
N CYS A 440 -13.20 8.75 8.15
CA CYS A 440 -11.90 8.56 7.51
C CYS A 440 -11.01 7.67 8.38
N LEU A 441 -10.70 6.46 7.90
CA LEU A 441 -10.04 5.42 8.67
C LEU A 441 -8.85 4.84 7.90
N THR A 442 -7.80 4.44 8.61
CA THR A 442 -6.70 3.66 8.00
C THR A 442 -7.20 2.27 7.63
N MET A 443 -6.53 1.59 6.72
CA MET A 443 -6.85 0.19 6.36
C MET A 443 -6.93 -0.74 7.57
N ARG A 444 -6.02 -0.61 8.54
CA ARG A 444 -6.08 -1.35 9.82
C ARG A 444 -7.40 -1.12 10.57
N ARG A 445 -7.92 0.11 10.56
CA ARG A 445 -9.18 0.46 11.23
C ARG A 445 -10.41 0.10 10.42
N LEU A 446 -10.32 0.06 9.09
CA LEU A 446 -11.39 -0.45 8.24
C LEU A 446 -11.62 -1.95 8.46
N ALA A 447 -10.56 -2.71 8.78
CA ALA A 447 -10.68 -4.13 9.13
C ALA A 447 -11.59 -4.38 10.37
N ASP A 448 -11.66 -3.43 11.32
CA ASP A 448 -12.56 -3.51 12.48
C ASP A 448 -14.05 -3.57 12.07
N PHE A 449 -14.39 -3.23 10.82
CA PHE A 449 -15.73 -3.23 10.24
C PHE A 449 -15.98 -4.38 9.26
N ALA A 450 -15.09 -5.37 9.20
CA ALA A 450 -15.28 -6.55 8.39
C ALA A 450 -16.57 -7.29 8.80
N THR A 451 -17.35 -7.69 7.80
CA THR A 451 -18.55 -8.50 8.02
C THR A 451 -18.56 -9.70 7.10
N ASP A 452 -19.00 -10.85 7.61
CA ASP A 452 -19.39 -12.01 6.81
C ASP A 452 -20.92 -12.08 6.78
N ASN A 453 -21.51 -11.88 5.60
CA ASN A 453 -22.96 -11.84 5.43
C ASN A 453 -23.68 -10.92 6.45
N GLY A 454 -23.08 -9.74 6.71
CA GLY A 454 -23.56 -8.75 7.67
C GLY A 454 -23.28 -9.08 9.14
N VAL A 455 -22.72 -10.26 9.46
CA VAL A 455 -22.24 -10.58 10.81
C VAL A 455 -20.86 -9.96 11.00
N PRO A 456 -20.64 -9.10 12.01
CA PRO A 456 -19.31 -8.59 12.31
C PRO A 456 -18.33 -9.74 12.57
N VAL A 457 -17.19 -9.72 11.88
CA VAL A 457 -16.10 -10.68 12.07
C VAL A 457 -14.85 -9.95 12.53
N SER A 458 -14.14 -10.55 13.48
CA SER A 458 -12.87 -10.00 13.95
C SER A 458 -11.77 -10.38 12.97
N VAL A 459 -11.50 -9.51 12.00
CA VAL A 459 -10.37 -9.61 11.09
C VAL A 459 -9.40 -8.50 11.40
N ALA A 460 -8.11 -8.79 11.33
CA ALA A 460 -7.10 -7.80 11.58
C ALA A 460 -6.18 -7.66 10.37
N TYR A 461 -5.85 -6.42 10.04
CA TYR A 461 -4.99 -6.07 8.91
C TYR A 461 -3.80 -5.25 9.39
N GLY A 462 -2.59 -5.74 9.13
CA GLY A 462 -1.35 -5.16 9.60
C GLY A 462 -1.17 -5.20 11.12
N GLU A 463 -1.54 -6.28 11.81
CA GLU A 463 -1.25 -6.42 13.25
C GLU A 463 0.25 -6.49 13.53
N ASP A 464 0.98 -7.21 12.66
CA ASP A 464 2.44 -7.21 12.69
C ASP A 464 2.95 -5.89 12.12
N ARG A 465 3.30 -4.96 13.00
CA ARG A 465 3.88 -3.66 12.63
C ARG A 465 5.25 -3.79 11.95
N GLY A 466 5.90 -4.95 12.10
CA GLY A 466 7.18 -5.28 11.46
C GLY A 466 7.04 -5.88 10.07
N ASP A 467 5.84 -6.29 9.65
CA ASP A 467 5.62 -6.85 8.31
C ASP A 467 5.80 -5.74 7.24
N PRO A 468 6.83 -5.82 6.39
CA PRO A 468 7.04 -4.84 5.33
C PRO A 468 5.96 -4.91 4.24
N HIS A 469 5.20 -6.00 4.14
CA HIS A 469 4.19 -6.20 3.10
C HIS A 469 2.81 -5.61 3.46
N GLN A 470 2.62 -5.15 4.70
CA GLN A 470 1.37 -4.52 5.19
C GLN A 470 1.62 -3.08 5.69
N TRP A 471 2.58 -2.40 5.05
CA TRP A 471 3.00 -1.03 5.37
C TRP A 471 1.85 -0.01 5.22
N ASP A 472 0.91 -0.31 4.31
CA ASP A 472 -0.23 0.49 3.92
C ASP A 472 -1.37 0.43 4.96
N SER A 473 -1.33 -0.54 5.88
CA SER A 473 -2.28 -0.67 7.01
C SER A 473 -2.45 0.62 7.82
N THR A 474 -1.40 1.46 7.90
CA THR A 474 -1.42 2.79 8.54
C THR A 474 -1.29 3.96 7.60
N SER A 475 -0.78 3.71 6.40
CA SER A 475 -0.39 4.76 5.45
C SER A 475 -1.51 5.05 4.46
N VAL A 476 -2.33 4.06 4.12
CA VAL A 476 -3.50 4.24 3.24
C VAL A 476 -4.77 4.37 4.08
N ARG A 477 -5.59 5.37 3.77
CA ARG A 477 -6.90 5.60 4.39
C ARG A 477 -8.04 5.46 3.39
N GLY A 478 -9.20 5.07 3.88
CA GLY A 478 -10.44 5.00 3.13
C GLY A 478 -11.63 5.44 3.97
N CYS A 479 -12.79 5.47 3.35
CA CYS A 479 -14.02 5.91 3.99
C CYS A 479 -14.89 4.75 4.43
N LYS A 480 -15.29 4.75 5.70
CA LYS A 480 -16.44 3.98 6.19
C LYS A 480 -17.66 4.88 6.11
N CYS A 481 -18.61 4.58 5.24
CA CYS A 481 -19.77 5.43 5.05
C CYS A 481 -20.78 5.34 6.19
N ASP A 482 -21.51 6.43 6.40
CA ASP A 482 -22.66 6.47 7.28
C ASP A 482 -23.85 5.75 6.61
N ASP A 483 -24.82 5.30 7.43
CA ASP A 483 -25.98 4.59 6.91
C ASP A 483 -26.75 5.43 5.89
N GLY A 484 -27.11 4.82 4.77
CA GLY A 484 -27.75 5.50 3.64
C GLY A 484 -26.78 6.22 2.70
N TRP A 485 -25.47 6.13 2.93
CA TRP A 485 -24.43 6.60 2.03
C TRP A 485 -23.48 5.47 1.61
N GLU A 486 -22.97 5.57 0.39
CA GLU A 486 -22.08 4.60 -0.21
C GLU A 486 -21.15 5.26 -1.25
N GLY A 487 -20.33 4.43 -1.89
CA GLY A 487 -19.25 4.89 -2.76
C GLY A 487 -17.93 5.03 -2.01
N HIS A 488 -16.85 5.25 -2.75
CA HIS A 488 -15.50 5.28 -2.16
C HIS A 488 -15.25 6.51 -1.29
N ASP A 489 -15.95 7.59 -1.58
CA ASP A 489 -15.89 8.90 -0.91
C ASP A 489 -17.16 9.21 -0.12
N CYS A 490 -18.07 8.25 0.02
CA CYS A 490 -19.39 8.42 0.65
C CYS A 490 -20.24 9.57 0.07
N GLY A 491 -19.99 9.98 -1.18
CA GLY A 491 -20.72 11.04 -1.85
C GLY A 491 -22.05 10.60 -2.48
N ARG A 492 -22.37 9.30 -2.47
CA ARG A 492 -23.58 8.73 -3.09
C ARG A 492 -24.55 8.27 -2.03
N ARG A 493 -25.84 8.54 -2.20
CA ARG A 493 -26.88 7.94 -1.37
C ARG A 493 -27.14 6.50 -1.80
N SER A 494 -27.26 5.59 -0.84
CA SER A 494 -27.67 4.22 -1.10
C SER A 494 -29.12 4.16 -1.57
N CYS A 495 -29.39 3.38 -2.61
CA CYS A 495 -30.74 3.08 -3.04
C CYS A 495 -31.27 1.79 -2.40
N PRO A 496 -32.60 1.63 -2.32
CA PRO A 496 -33.22 0.38 -1.93
C PRO A 496 -32.71 -0.80 -2.78
N ARG A 497 -32.49 -1.93 -2.13
CA ARG A 497 -32.11 -3.19 -2.77
C ARG A 497 -33.13 -4.27 -2.41
N GLY A 498 -33.36 -5.21 -3.31
CA GLY A 498 -34.32 -6.28 -3.10
C GLY A 498 -34.31 -7.34 -4.21
N ASN A 499 -35.21 -8.31 -4.11
CA ASN A 499 -35.35 -9.41 -5.07
C ASN A 499 -36.04 -8.97 -6.37
N ASP A 500 -35.57 -9.43 -7.54
CA ASP A 500 -36.23 -9.14 -8.81
C ASP A 500 -37.59 -9.87 -8.91
N PRO A 501 -38.71 -9.14 -8.96
CA PRO A 501 -40.05 -9.72 -9.10
C PRO A 501 -40.30 -10.47 -10.42
N ALA A 502 -39.37 -10.45 -11.40
CA ALA A 502 -39.50 -11.27 -12.59
C ALA A 502 -38.96 -12.71 -12.40
N ASN A 503 -38.12 -12.93 -11.39
CA ASN A 503 -37.51 -14.23 -11.10
C ASN A 503 -38.39 -15.10 -10.16
N ASP A 504 -39.37 -14.49 -9.50
CA ASP A 504 -40.27 -15.12 -8.52
C ASP A 504 -41.32 -16.08 -9.10
N GLY A 505 -41.52 -16.07 -10.43
CA GLY A 505 -42.69 -16.70 -11.08
C GLY A 505 -42.40 -17.66 -12.24
N SER A 506 -41.14 -17.96 -12.56
CA SER A 506 -40.87 -18.96 -13.62
C SER A 506 -41.02 -20.39 -13.07
N PRO A 507 -41.81 -21.27 -13.72
CA PRO A 507 -41.93 -22.66 -13.30
C PRO A 507 -40.54 -23.33 -13.33
N GLY A 508 -39.99 -23.66 -12.17
CA GLY A 508 -38.64 -24.22 -12.01
C GLY A 508 -37.55 -23.24 -11.56
N SER A 509 -37.86 -21.96 -11.31
CA SER A 509 -36.94 -20.95 -10.77
C SER A 509 -37.12 -20.67 -9.28
N GLY A 510 -37.70 -21.61 -8.51
CA GLY A 510 -38.15 -21.41 -7.13
C GLY A 510 -37.14 -20.69 -6.24
N GLN A 511 -37.28 -19.37 -6.13
CA GLN A 511 -36.56 -18.59 -5.16
C GLN A 511 -37.29 -18.70 -3.84
N ASN A 512 -36.57 -19.10 -2.81
CA ASN A 512 -37.12 -19.20 -1.47
C ASN A 512 -36.57 -18.08 -0.63
N ASN A 513 -37.41 -17.58 0.25
CA ASN A 513 -36.97 -16.80 1.39
C ASN A 513 -36.33 -17.72 2.42
N GLU A 514 -35.43 -17.15 3.20
CA GLU A 514 -34.79 -17.85 4.31
C GLU A 514 -35.82 -18.18 5.41
N GLU A 515 -35.78 -19.42 5.92
CA GLU A 515 -36.51 -19.81 7.13
C GLU A 515 -35.57 -20.45 8.14
N GLN A 516 -35.68 -20.00 9.40
CA GLN A 516 -34.86 -20.50 10.49
C GLN A 516 -35.73 -20.84 11.70
N SER A 517 -35.28 -21.78 12.54
CA SER A 517 -36.04 -22.23 13.71
C SER A 517 -35.22 -22.32 15.00
N LEU A 518 -35.78 -21.81 16.09
CA LEU A 518 -35.24 -21.89 17.44
C LEU A 518 -36.19 -22.70 18.33
N GLN A 519 -35.68 -23.73 19.00
CA GLN A 519 -36.45 -24.44 20.02
C GLN A 519 -36.31 -23.73 21.37
N CYS A 520 -37.43 -23.41 22.02
CA CYS A 520 -37.45 -22.77 23.34
C CYS A 520 -38.31 -23.55 24.35
N ILE A 521 -37.66 -24.01 25.43
CA ILE A 521 -38.29 -24.79 26.51
C ILE A 521 -38.24 -23.98 27.81
N PHE A 522 -39.42 -23.65 28.34
CA PHE A 522 -39.57 -23.04 29.66
C PHE A 522 -39.38 -24.08 30.77
N VAL A 523 -38.57 -23.74 31.77
CA VAL A 523 -38.29 -24.61 32.93
C VAL A 523 -38.91 -24.05 34.21
N SER A 524 -38.61 -22.81 34.57
CA SER A 524 -39.13 -22.21 35.81
C SER A 524 -39.01 -20.69 35.86
N GLY A 525 -39.72 -20.07 36.80
CA GLY A 525 -39.59 -18.65 37.12
C GLY A 525 -40.24 -17.71 36.09
N ASN A 526 -39.67 -16.52 35.90
CA ASN A 526 -40.12 -15.57 34.88
C ASN A 526 -38.97 -15.12 33.97
N PRO A 527 -38.40 -16.06 33.18
CA PRO A 527 -37.28 -15.77 32.33
C PRO A 527 -37.71 -15.04 31.06
N ALA A 528 -36.75 -14.41 30.43
CA ALA A 528 -36.84 -13.79 29.13
C ALA A 528 -35.62 -14.20 28.30
N PHE A 529 -35.55 -13.81 27.03
CA PHE A 529 -34.38 -13.99 26.17
C PHE A 529 -34.26 -12.82 25.19
N ARG A 530 -33.12 -12.74 24.50
CA ARG A 530 -32.92 -11.87 23.34
C ARG A 530 -32.52 -12.70 22.14
N LEU A 531 -32.90 -12.24 20.96
CA LEU A 531 -32.44 -12.79 19.70
C LEU A 531 -31.44 -11.81 19.08
N ALA A 532 -30.37 -12.31 18.51
CA ALA A 532 -29.39 -11.50 17.80
C ALA A 532 -29.19 -11.95 16.37
N PHE A 533 -29.00 -10.97 15.50
CA PHE A 533 -28.84 -11.12 14.07
C PHE A 533 -27.95 -9.98 13.56
N ARG A 534 -26.91 -10.32 12.79
CA ARG A 534 -25.97 -9.36 12.18
C ARG A 534 -25.39 -8.33 13.16
N GLY A 535 -25.02 -8.79 14.37
CA GLY A 535 -24.38 -7.96 15.40
C GLY A 535 -25.33 -7.08 16.24
N GLU A 536 -26.62 -7.07 15.92
CA GLU A 536 -27.63 -6.37 16.72
C GLU A 536 -28.44 -7.37 17.56
N SER A 537 -28.94 -6.95 18.72
CA SER A 537 -29.80 -7.76 19.59
C SER A 537 -31.17 -7.10 19.76
N SER A 538 -32.21 -7.93 19.70
CA SER A 538 -33.59 -7.52 19.93
C SER A 538 -33.79 -6.96 21.35
N GLN A 539 -34.92 -6.28 21.55
CA GLN A 539 -35.43 -5.98 22.88
C GLN A 539 -35.72 -7.26 23.66
N LEU A 540 -35.92 -7.13 24.97
CA LEU A 540 -36.17 -8.28 25.83
C LEU A 540 -37.49 -9.00 25.50
N ILE A 541 -37.41 -10.30 25.19
CA ILE A 541 -38.56 -11.12 24.83
C ILE A 541 -38.93 -12.01 26.02
N PRO A 542 -40.07 -11.80 26.71
CA PRO A 542 -40.49 -12.69 27.79
C PRO A 542 -40.80 -14.09 27.26
N HIS A 543 -40.59 -15.14 28.06
CA HIS A 543 -40.92 -16.52 27.67
C HIS A 543 -42.39 -16.71 27.25
N THR A 544 -43.29 -15.87 27.77
CA THR A 544 -44.72 -15.84 27.44
C THR A 544 -45.07 -15.02 26.21
N ALA A 545 -44.09 -14.48 25.48
CA ALA A 545 -44.32 -13.65 24.31
C ALA A 545 -45.14 -14.38 23.24
N SER A 546 -46.10 -13.68 22.64
CA SER A 546 -46.83 -14.12 21.44
C SER A 546 -45.99 -13.97 20.17
N GLU A 547 -46.41 -14.60 19.07
CA GLU A 547 -45.78 -14.47 17.74
C GLU A 547 -45.61 -13.00 17.36
N ALA A 548 -46.65 -12.18 17.54
CA ALA A 548 -46.62 -10.75 17.25
C ALA A 548 -45.59 -9.97 18.09
N GLN A 549 -45.36 -10.38 19.34
CA GLN A 549 -44.36 -9.75 20.20
C GLN A 549 -42.94 -10.15 19.79
N VAL A 550 -42.73 -11.40 19.37
CA VAL A 550 -41.43 -11.85 18.83
C VAL A 550 -41.15 -11.17 17.49
N LYS A 551 -42.12 -11.15 16.57
CA LYS A 551 -42.06 -10.40 15.30
C LYS A 551 -41.70 -8.95 15.53
N GLY A 552 -42.46 -8.24 16.38
CA GLY A 552 -42.20 -6.84 16.69
C GLY A 552 -40.84 -6.58 17.37
N ALA A 553 -40.30 -7.55 18.11
CA ALA A 553 -38.96 -7.43 18.70
C ALA A 553 -37.84 -7.62 17.67
N LEU A 554 -38.04 -8.48 16.66
CA LEU A 554 -37.12 -8.69 15.55
C LEU A 554 -37.15 -7.51 14.57
N GLU A 555 -38.34 -7.08 14.11
CA GLU A 555 -38.51 -5.95 13.17
C GLU A 555 -38.15 -4.58 13.79
N ALA A 556 -37.95 -4.52 15.11
CA ALA A 556 -37.43 -3.32 15.78
C ALA A 556 -35.90 -3.21 15.70
N MET A 557 -35.21 -4.26 15.26
CA MET A 557 -33.77 -4.24 15.01
C MET A 557 -33.51 -3.51 13.68
N GLY A 558 -32.47 -2.68 13.61
CA GLY A 558 -32.07 -2.02 12.36
C GLY A 558 -31.58 -2.99 11.28
N THR A 559 -31.14 -4.19 11.67
CA THR A 559 -30.67 -5.25 10.75
C THR A 559 -31.76 -6.15 10.17
N ILE A 560 -33.02 -6.00 10.60
CA ILE A 560 -34.18 -6.77 10.14
C ILE A 560 -35.32 -5.83 9.75
N GLY A 561 -35.78 -5.91 8.51
CA GLY A 561 -36.93 -5.17 7.99
C GLY A 561 -38.26 -5.83 8.36
N ARG A 562 -38.54 -7.00 7.78
CA ARG A 562 -39.83 -7.70 7.95
C ARG A 562 -39.64 -9.21 8.03
N VAL A 563 -40.29 -9.82 9.02
CA VAL A 563 -40.27 -11.27 9.24
C VAL A 563 -41.65 -11.78 9.59
N GLU A 564 -42.01 -12.97 9.15
CA GLU A 564 -43.17 -13.70 9.70
C GLU A 564 -42.70 -14.69 10.76
N VAL A 565 -43.40 -14.73 11.89
CA VAL A 565 -43.05 -15.60 13.02
C VAL A 565 -44.19 -16.57 13.28
N SER A 566 -43.88 -17.85 13.40
CA SER A 566 -44.85 -18.92 13.67
C SER A 566 -44.35 -19.87 14.75
N PHE A 567 -45.25 -20.29 15.64
CA PHE A 567 -44.98 -21.22 16.74
C PHE A 567 -45.54 -22.63 16.49
N GLY A 568 -46.01 -22.92 15.27
CA GLY A 568 -46.58 -24.22 14.94
C GLY A 568 -47.83 -24.59 15.76
N GLY A 569 -48.54 -23.59 16.29
CA GLY A 569 -49.77 -23.77 17.09
C GLY A 569 -49.61 -23.56 18.60
N ALA A 570 -48.40 -23.31 19.12
CA ALA A 570 -48.22 -22.90 20.51
C ALA A 570 -48.64 -21.44 20.74
N ALA A 571 -49.10 -21.11 21.95
CA ALA A 571 -49.59 -19.76 22.28
C ALA A 571 -48.48 -18.80 22.77
N GLN A 572 -47.31 -19.32 23.12
CA GLN A 572 -46.22 -18.59 23.77
C GLN A 572 -44.88 -19.04 23.19
N ALA A 573 -43.91 -18.13 23.17
CA ALA A 573 -42.59 -18.35 22.60
C ALA A 573 -41.84 -19.53 23.23
N CYS A 574 -42.08 -19.81 24.52
CA CYS A 574 -41.45 -20.92 25.21
C CYS A 574 -42.47 -21.65 26.10
N THR A 575 -42.54 -22.97 25.97
CA THR A 575 -43.49 -23.82 26.70
C THR A 575 -42.75 -24.93 27.46
N THR A 576 -43.42 -25.58 28.42
CA THR A 576 -42.88 -26.76 29.10
C THR A 576 -42.90 -27.99 28.20
N GLY A 577 -42.15 -29.03 28.54
CA GLY A 577 -42.12 -30.29 27.78
C GLY A 577 -41.16 -30.21 26.61
N ASP A 578 -41.63 -30.51 25.41
CA ASP A 578 -40.82 -30.44 24.18
C ASP A 578 -40.46 -29.00 23.79
N GLY A 579 -41.16 -28.01 24.36
CA GLY A 579 -40.96 -26.59 24.07
C GLY A 579 -41.72 -26.12 22.84
N THR A 580 -41.44 -24.89 22.42
CA THR A 580 -41.99 -24.27 21.22
C THR A 580 -40.91 -24.10 20.16
N ALA A 581 -41.22 -24.46 18.92
CA ALA A 581 -40.39 -24.16 17.76
C ALA A 581 -40.78 -22.78 17.24
N ILE A 582 -39.91 -21.79 17.48
CA ILE A 582 -40.05 -20.44 16.96
C ILE A 582 -39.47 -20.43 15.54
N VAL A 583 -40.34 -20.45 14.54
CA VAL A 583 -39.96 -20.36 13.12
C VAL A 583 -39.99 -18.90 12.69
N ILE A 584 -38.90 -18.43 12.09
CA ILE A 584 -38.71 -17.08 11.57
C ILE A 584 -38.55 -17.20 10.05
N HIS A 585 -39.47 -16.60 9.30
CA HIS A 585 -39.44 -16.49 7.85
C HIS A 585 -39.04 -15.05 7.48
N PHE A 586 -37.90 -14.88 6.83
CA PHE A 586 -37.40 -13.56 6.45
C PHE A 586 -38.04 -13.08 5.15
N GLU A 587 -38.75 -11.95 5.19
CA GLU A 587 -39.46 -11.44 4.00
C GLU A 587 -38.62 -10.43 3.21
N THR A 588 -37.78 -9.64 3.87
CA THR A 588 -37.00 -8.54 3.24
C THR A 588 -35.50 -8.77 3.21
N GLU A 589 -34.98 -9.64 4.07
CA GLU A 589 -33.59 -10.05 4.08
C GLU A 589 -33.45 -11.18 3.07
N HIS A 590 -32.84 -10.88 1.92
CA HIS A 590 -32.73 -11.83 0.81
C HIS A 590 -31.42 -12.62 0.83
N GLY A 591 -31.43 -13.77 0.18
CA GLY A 591 -30.29 -14.70 0.08
C GLY A 591 -30.16 -15.65 1.26
N ASP A 592 -29.08 -16.44 1.26
CA ASP A 592 -28.70 -17.32 2.37
C ASP A 592 -28.25 -16.43 3.53
N LEU A 593 -28.97 -16.43 4.66
CA LEU A 593 -28.75 -15.50 5.78
C LEU A 593 -28.00 -16.17 6.94
N PRO A 594 -27.24 -15.42 7.75
CA PRO A 594 -26.65 -16.00 8.94
C PRO A 594 -27.73 -16.45 9.93
N ASN A 595 -27.46 -17.49 10.71
CA ASN A 595 -28.44 -17.99 11.68
C ASN A 595 -28.66 -16.99 12.82
N VAL A 596 -29.93 -16.76 13.18
CA VAL A 596 -30.30 -16.02 14.41
C VAL A 596 -29.73 -16.75 15.63
N THR A 597 -29.19 -16.01 16.58
CA THR A 597 -28.64 -16.55 17.83
C THR A 597 -29.43 -16.08 19.03
N ALA A 598 -29.50 -16.90 20.08
CA ALA A 598 -30.08 -16.49 21.35
C ALA A 598 -28.97 -15.92 22.24
N VAL A 599 -29.09 -14.64 22.63
CA VAL A 599 -28.10 -13.96 23.49
C VAL A 599 -28.58 -14.01 24.93
N SER A 600 -27.71 -14.53 25.81
CA SER A 600 -27.83 -14.66 27.27
C SER A 600 -28.83 -15.72 27.77
N GLN A 601 -28.31 -16.76 28.45
CA GLN A 601 -29.06 -17.56 29.43
C GLN A 601 -28.96 -16.96 30.85
N ASP A 602 -28.00 -16.06 31.10
CA ASP A 602 -27.58 -15.68 32.45
C ASP A 602 -28.05 -14.30 32.93
N ASP A 603 -28.57 -13.43 32.05
CA ASP A 603 -28.83 -12.01 32.39
C ASP A 603 -30.31 -11.68 32.67
N LEU A 604 -31.19 -12.69 32.83
CA LEU A 604 -32.65 -12.49 32.77
C LEU A 604 -33.37 -13.09 33.99
N THR A 605 -33.84 -12.18 34.85
CA THR A 605 -34.79 -12.34 35.97
C THR A 605 -35.20 -13.76 36.39
N ALA A 606 -34.85 -14.14 37.63
CA ALA A 606 -35.44 -15.23 38.44
C ALA A 606 -36.18 -16.34 37.64
N GLY A 607 -35.46 -17.11 36.82
CA GLY A 607 -36.04 -18.19 36.01
C GLY A 607 -35.02 -18.97 35.20
N VAL A 608 -35.47 -20.06 34.58
CA VAL A 608 -34.64 -20.96 33.75
C VAL A 608 -35.35 -21.25 32.43
N LEU A 609 -34.61 -21.11 31.33
CA LEU A 609 -35.01 -21.41 29.95
C LEU A 609 -33.95 -22.31 29.31
N LYS A 610 -34.38 -23.20 28.40
CA LYS A 610 -33.47 -23.89 27.46
C LYS A 610 -33.85 -23.47 26.06
N ILE A 611 -33.02 -22.62 25.46
CA ILE A 611 -33.15 -22.19 24.07
C ILE A 611 -31.92 -22.63 23.29
N ASN A 612 -32.10 -23.06 22.05
CA ASN A 612 -30.96 -23.32 21.16
C ASN A 612 -30.15 -22.03 21.00
N ALA A 613 -28.84 -22.12 21.20
CA ALA A 613 -27.95 -20.96 21.10
C ALA A 613 -27.95 -20.36 19.68
N THR A 614 -28.13 -21.21 18.67
CA THR A 614 -28.18 -20.83 17.26
C THR A 614 -29.39 -21.51 16.61
N ALA A 615 -30.10 -20.77 15.76
CA ALA A 615 -31.21 -21.28 14.99
C ALA A 615 -30.77 -22.37 14.02
N THR A 616 -31.69 -23.24 13.65
CA THR A 616 -31.50 -24.23 12.59
C THR A 616 -32.04 -23.66 11.28
N GLU A 617 -31.23 -23.66 10.22
CA GLU A 617 -31.67 -23.34 8.85
C GLU A 617 -32.71 -24.41 8.42
N LEU A 618 -33.95 -23.98 8.18
CA LEU A 618 -35.02 -24.83 7.66
C LEU A 618 -35.11 -24.74 6.13
N VAL A 619 -35.00 -23.52 5.61
CA VAL A 619 -35.02 -23.23 4.18
C VAL A 619 -33.91 -22.23 3.89
N ARG A 620 -33.00 -22.62 2.98
CA ARG A 620 -31.99 -21.72 2.46
C ARG A 620 -32.60 -20.67 1.55
N GLY A 621 -32.37 -19.40 1.86
CA GLY A 621 -32.73 -18.29 1.00
C GLY A 621 -31.94 -18.28 -0.30
N THR A 622 -32.63 -18.04 -1.41
CA THR A 622 -32.03 -17.99 -2.77
C THR A 622 -32.44 -16.76 -3.57
N THR A 623 -33.16 -15.83 -2.93
CA THR A 623 -33.51 -14.51 -3.46
C THR A 623 -32.26 -13.63 -3.58
N GLU A 624 -32.19 -12.78 -4.61
CA GLU A 624 -31.11 -11.81 -4.76
C GLU A 624 -31.36 -10.52 -3.98
N THR A 625 -30.30 -9.73 -3.78
CA THR A 625 -30.36 -8.37 -3.25
C THR A 625 -29.86 -7.39 -4.32
N ALA A 626 -30.70 -7.12 -5.32
CA ALA A 626 -30.37 -6.26 -6.45
C ALA A 626 -30.76 -4.80 -6.19
N GLU A 627 -29.91 -3.86 -6.60
CA GLU A 627 -30.23 -2.42 -6.54
C GLU A 627 -31.46 -2.13 -7.40
N CYS A 628 -32.46 -1.46 -6.79
CA CYS A 628 -33.74 -1.19 -7.43
C CYS A 628 -34.42 -2.43 -8.02
N ASN A 629 -34.23 -3.60 -7.37
CA ASN A 629 -34.75 -4.91 -7.79
C ASN A 629 -34.42 -5.26 -9.26
N ASP A 630 -33.35 -4.71 -9.84
CA ASP A 630 -33.03 -4.77 -11.27
C ASP A 630 -34.13 -4.24 -12.22
N ARG A 631 -35.14 -3.55 -11.68
CA ARG A 631 -36.31 -3.00 -12.39
C ARG A 631 -36.35 -1.47 -12.40
N GLY A 632 -35.29 -0.83 -11.95
CA GLY A 632 -35.09 0.61 -12.01
C GLY A 632 -33.62 1.00 -12.02
N LEU A 633 -33.37 2.30 -12.04
CA LEU A 633 -32.03 2.88 -11.93
C LEU A 633 -31.97 3.73 -10.66
N CYS A 634 -30.89 3.61 -9.89
CA CYS A 634 -30.69 4.45 -8.73
C CYS A 634 -30.34 5.89 -9.13
N ASP A 635 -31.08 6.86 -8.59
CA ASP A 635 -30.64 8.25 -8.50
C ASP A 635 -29.81 8.40 -7.22
N TYR A 636 -28.48 8.32 -7.36
CA TYR A 636 -27.55 8.41 -6.23
C TYR A 636 -27.52 9.79 -5.55
N GLY A 637 -28.09 10.84 -6.17
CA GLY A 637 -28.24 12.14 -5.51
C GLY A 637 -29.41 12.17 -4.53
N MET A 638 -30.46 11.39 -4.80
CA MET A 638 -31.66 11.29 -3.97
C MET A 638 -31.73 10.02 -3.11
N GLY A 639 -31.00 8.95 -3.48
CA GLY A 639 -31.13 7.62 -2.88
C GLY A 639 -32.46 6.94 -3.25
N GLN A 640 -32.99 7.24 -4.43
CA GLN A 640 -34.31 6.77 -4.87
C GLN A 640 -34.23 6.03 -6.20
N CYS A 641 -35.01 4.96 -6.35
CA CYS A 641 -35.06 4.23 -7.60
C CYS A 641 -36.04 4.86 -8.60
N VAL A 642 -35.54 5.08 -9.81
CA VAL A 642 -36.33 5.47 -10.98
C VAL A 642 -36.76 4.21 -11.72
N CYS A 643 -38.02 3.81 -11.55
CA CYS A 643 -38.53 2.54 -12.07
C CYS A 643 -38.72 2.54 -13.59
N PHE A 644 -38.42 1.41 -14.22
CA PHE A 644 -38.74 1.18 -15.61
C PHE A 644 -40.26 1.08 -15.83
N PRO A 645 -40.75 1.34 -17.06
CA PRO A 645 -42.17 1.23 -17.36
C PRO A 645 -42.75 -0.15 -16.99
N GLY A 646 -43.87 -0.15 -16.25
CA GLY A 646 -44.53 -1.36 -15.75
C GLY A 646 -44.10 -1.78 -14.34
N TRP A 647 -43.18 -1.04 -13.72
CA TRP A 647 -42.67 -1.29 -12.38
C TRP A 647 -42.90 -0.08 -11.46
N GLY A 648 -43.01 -0.35 -10.16
CA GLY A 648 -43.29 0.66 -9.15
C GLY A 648 -42.84 0.22 -7.77
N SER A 649 -43.02 1.12 -6.81
CA SER A 649 -42.64 0.91 -5.42
C SER A 649 -43.36 -0.28 -4.79
N SER A 650 -42.60 -1.11 -4.08
CA SER A 650 -43.06 -2.28 -3.36
C SER A 650 -43.06 -2.06 -1.84
N ASP A 651 -43.52 -3.05 -1.08
CA ASP A 651 -43.41 -3.12 0.37
C ASP A 651 -42.23 -3.98 0.86
N GLY A 652 -41.34 -4.37 -0.07
CA GLY A 652 -40.24 -5.32 0.14
C GLY A 652 -40.58 -6.77 -0.24
N THR A 653 -41.84 -7.09 -0.53
CA THR A 653 -42.32 -8.48 -0.78
C THR A 653 -43.01 -8.64 -2.14
N ASN A 654 -42.58 -7.86 -3.14
CA ASN A 654 -43.18 -7.77 -4.48
C ASN A 654 -44.66 -7.32 -4.51
N ARG A 655 -45.18 -6.82 -3.39
CA ARG A 655 -46.52 -6.22 -3.25
C ARG A 655 -46.43 -4.70 -3.30
N PRO A 656 -47.50 -3.97 -3.68
CA PRO A 656 -47.43 -2.52 -3.76
C PRO A 656 -47.17 -1.90 -2.38
N GLY A 657 -46.23 -0.97 -2.32
CA GLY A 657 -45.83 -0.29 -1.08
C GLY A 657 -45.08 1.02 -1.32
N VAL A 658 -44.36 1.51 -0.31
CA VAL A 658 -43.72 2.85 -0.30
C VAL A 658 -42.19 2.82 -0.24
N THR A 659 -41.57 1.63 -0.37
CA THR A 659 -40.11 1.47 -0.27
C THR A 659 -39.34 2.21 -1.38
N GLY A 660 -39.99 2.49 -2.52
CA GLY A 660 -39.39 3.23 -3.63
C GLY A 660 -38.31 2.43 -4.35
N ASP A 661 -38.50 1.12 -4.46
CA ASP A 661 -37.50 0.11 -4.83
C ASP A 661 -37.72 -0.53 -6.21
N CYS A 662 -38.86 -0.29 -6.86
CA CYS A 662 -39.24 -0.89 -8.14
C CYS A 662 -39.57 -2.40 -8.10
N GLY A 663 -39.80 -2.96 -6.90
CA GLY A 663 -40.11 -4.39 -6.72
C GLY A 663 -41.56 -4.77 -7.06
N TYR A 664 -42.44 -3.82 -7.36
CA TYR A 664 -43.85 -4.11 -7.65
C TYR A 664 -44.17 -4.03 -9.16
N ARG A 665 -44.77 -5.10 -9.69
CA ARG A 665 -45.30 -5.12 -11.06
C ARG A 665 -46.60 -4.33 -11.15
N VAL A 666 -46.56 -3.14 -11.73
CA VAL A 666 -47.75 -2.29 -11.92
C VAL A 666 -48.66 -2.94 -12.97
N PRO A 667 -49.95 -3.20 -12.65
CA PRO A 667 -50.89 -3.72 -13.62
C PRO A 667 -50.97 -2.79 -14.83
N TYR A 668 -50.67 -3.30 -16.02
CA TYR A 668 -50.70 -2.53 -17.26
C TYR A 668 -52.14 -2.05 -17.51
N SER A 669 -52.46 -0.80 -17.17
CA SER A 669 -53.68 -0.17 -17.66
C SER A 669 -53.47 0.16 -19.13
N LEU A 670 -54.03 -0.66 -20.03
CA LEU A 670 -54.18 -0.25 -21.42
C LEU A 670 -54.84 1.14 -21.44
N PRO A 671 -54.29 2.11 -22.19
CA PRO A 671 -54.99 3.36 -22.47
C PRO A 671 -56.44 3.05 -22.87
N LYS A 672 -57.42 3.79 -22.32
CA LYS A 672 -58.86 3.48 -22.45
C LYS A 672 -59.30 3.21 -23.90
N ASP A 673 -58.66 3.87 -24.86
CA ASP A 673 -58.81 3.72 -26.29
C ASP A 673 -58.38 2.33 -26.81
N ARG A 674 -57.27 1.77 -26.30
CA ARG A 674 -56.82 0.40 -26.62
C ARG A 674 -57.59 -0.67 -25.85
N GLN A 675 -58.05 -0.36 -24.63
CA GLN A 675 -58.95 -1.24 -23.86
C GLN A 675 -60.28 -1.45 -24.61
N ALA A 676 -60.84 -0.39 -25.18
CA ALA A 676 -62.02 -0.46 -26.04
C ALA A 676 -61.75 -1.20 -27.36
N ALA A 677 -60.54 -1.11 -27.93
CA ALA A 677 -60.17 -1.86 -29.13
C ALA A 677 -59.98 -3.36 -28.86
N TRP A 678 -59.40 -3.72 -27.72
CA TRP A 678 -59.23 -5.10 -27.28
C TRP A 678 -60.58 -5.76 -26.94
N LEU A 679 -61.46 -5.08 -26.19
CA LEU A 679 -62.82 -5.55 -25.90
C LEU A 679 -63.66 -5.70 -27.18
N ARG A 680 -63.49 -4.81 -28.16
CA ARG A 680 -64.14 -4.92 -29.48
C ARG A 680 -63.65 -6.11 -30.30
N ARG A 681 -62.34 -6.39 -30.30
CA ARG A 681 -61.78 -7.59 -30.94
C ARG A 681 -62.23 -8.86 -30.22
N ARG A 682 -62.23 -8.90 -28.89
CA ARG A 682 -62.64 -10.08 -28.12
C ARG A 682 -64.11 -10.46 -28.36
N ARG A 683 -65.00 -9.46 -28.50
CA ARG A 683 -66.41 -9.67 -28.92
C ARG A 683 -66.57 -10.12 -30.37
N GLN A 684 -65.61 -9.84 -31.24
CA GLN A 684 -65.66 -10.27 -32.65
C GLN A 684 -65.21 -11.72 -32.87
N VAL A 685 -64.45 -12.32 -31.94
CA VAL A 685 -63.95 -13.71 -32.06
C VAL A 685 -64.78 -14.73 -31.26
N GLY A 686 -65.91 -14.32 -30.67
CA GLY A 686 -66.88 -15.26 -30.07
C GLY A 686 -66.35 -16.11 -28.90
N MET A 687 -65.43 -15.56 -28.09
CA MET A 687 -65.02 -16.21 -26.84
C MET A 687 -65.80 -15.60 -25.67
N GLU A 688 -66.91 -16.26 -25.32
CA GLU A 688 -67.49 -16.32 -23.96
C GLU A 688 -66.92 -17.62 -23.35
N GLU A 689 -66.28 -17.71 -22.17
CA GLU A 689 -66.12 -16.87 -20.98
C GLU A 689 -64.67 -16.40 -20.76
#